data_AF-A0A8K1FDK8-F1
#
_entry.id   AF-A0A8K1FDK8-F1
#
_cell.length_a   1.000
_cell.length_b   1.000
_cell.length_c   1.000
_cell.angle_alpha   90.00
_cell.angle_beta   90.00
_cell.angle_gamma   90.00
#
_symmetry.space_group_name_H-M   'P 1'
#
loop_
_entity.id
_entity.type
_entity.pdbx_description
1 polymer ?
#
loop_
_entity_poly.entity_id
_entity_poly.type
_entity_poly.pdbx_seq_one_letter_code
_entity_poly.pdbx_strand_id
1 'polypeptide(L)'
;MWSRLTEYAGNVAEIVAPSEQGEHGELGEELWNKFTNIVAPTDGAEKTALDEDEDEQERYISELERALLQKKKQNEVLEQRIQELEAGGGESTGGVNAAVVREKDHRIAELEATVAAVKAQMVDVTKQASSFESETNRTLTAKLEAMEKRLRDLDVECNVLRAQAKQPTANTSTPDARNSIYSTLVQVTLQLAKSTQGQPLEIGDSEEVVLGQLKIVSERLRSEIERAQSQSARFQSAMSSFLAMHGERNDSHNELTLPELQSALGKLGHKLSMRAKDAVELEQLRLHVQHLTEKDEKSIKTISALQTQLSGVQASKLQNAQELADRESELMVAVQKKDATITKLQANENQLRETLNHLGSELDNANTELDELEKAYEVQRAELAALQVKYQDAIEHQVGYDQLQDRVRDLQQNAQEYEQGYLQLLQEAEQVKAKTEAEKAELVASAEAHVVSADKQRIYELEAQLSACEADKAVATQDAERLENELEALDRVLLQLQADHRQQKQRMLELEEILDSAQNRRRSSHNGSGVIAEEDFRRVMDVLSKKTLECDQLREALENTARQYSANEMLDKRLAAQLMVSYLESDKKHEVLLLISRMMSFDDDQKRRAGILSDGSVVIPGNGGGGLFSSLLGIGPRSQDGSSHGDTSDGARHFNTDEKAFSDLWADFLLQEAKK
;
A
#
# COMPACT_ATOMS: atom_id res chain seq x y z
N MET A 1 19.49 18.32 -10.99
CA MET A 1 20.32 19.55 -10.84
C MET A 1 20.20 20.15 -9.43
N TRP A 2 19.87 19.35 -8.40
CA TRP A 2 19.53 19.83 -7.05
C TRP A 2 20.40 19.20 -5.93
N SER A 3 21.51 18.54 -6.29
CA SER A 3 22.38 17.84 -5.33
C SER A 3 23.74 18.53 -5.11
N ARG A 4 23.89 19.80 -5.49
CA ARG A 4 25.16 20.54 -5.36
C ARG A 4 25.11 21.77 -4.44
N LEU A 5 23.98 22.07 -3.81
CA LEU A 5 23.85 23.25 -2.94
C LEU A 5 24.12 22.97 -1.45
N THR A 6 24.13 21.71 -1.02
CA THR A 6 24.33 21.34 0.39
C THR A 6 25.80 21.19 0.80
N GLU A 7 26.73 21.25 -0.15
CA GLU A 7 28.16 21.02 0.11
C GLU A 7 28.96 22.30 0.40
N TYR A 8 28.35 23.49 0.24
CA TYR A 8 29.03 24.78 0.47
C TYR A 8 28.65 25.49 1.79
N ALA A 9 27.63 25.00 2.51
CA ALA A 9 27.19 25.61 3.77
C ALA A 9 28.00 25.16 5.00
N GLY A 10 28.99 24.29 4.83
CA GLY A 10 29.74 23.66 5.93
C GLY A 10 31.04 24.33 6.37
N ASN A 11 31.47 25.45 5.76
CA ASN A 11 32.83 25.98 5.95
C ASN A 11 32.93 27.49 6.22
N VAL A 12 32.03 28.09 7.00
CA VAL A 12 32.18 29.51 7.42
C VAL A 12 31.76 29.73 8.89
N ALA A 13 32.41 29.06 9.83
CA ALA A 13 32.29 29.38 11.25
C ALA A 13 33.59 29.14 12.01
N GLU A 14 34.67 29.77 11.57
CA GLU A 14 35.84 30.00 12.40
C GLU A 14 36.48 31.31 11.92
N ILE A 15 36.26 32.41 12.64
CA ILE A 15 37.24 33.48 12.87
C ILE A 15 36.74 34.30 14.07
N VAL A 16 37.52 34.15 15.13
CA VAL A 16 37.56 34.89 16.38
C VAL A 16 37.90 36.35 16.12
N ALA A 17 37.22 37.26 16.79
CA ALA A 17 37.60 38.67 16.89
C ALA A 17 38.91 38.85 17.69
N PRO A 18 39.70 39.88 17.40
CA PRO A 18 40.20 40.68 18.51
C PRO A 18 40.03 42.19 18.32
N SER A 19 40.03 42.83 19.46
CA SER A 19 39.79 44.23 19.80
C SER A 19 40.82 45.25 19.27
N GLU A 20 40.28 46.44 18.99
CA GLU A 20 40.81 47.79 19.24
C GLU A 20 41.94 48.43 18.41
N GLN A 21 41.59 49.62 17.93
CA GLN A 21 42.38 50.84 17.68
C GLN A 21 43.34 50.90 16.47
N GLY A 22 43.18 51.98 15.69
CA GLY A 22 44.21 52.54 14.83
C GLY A 22 43.81 52.71 13.37
N GLU A 23 43.49 53.96 13.01
CA GLU A 23 43.69 54.60 11.70
C GLU A 23 43.94 53.70 10.49
N HIS A 24 42.99 53.64 9.56
CA HIS A 24 43.23 53.82 8.13
C HIS A 24 41.87 53.80 7.40
N GLY A 25 41.36 55.01 7.12
CA GLY A 25 40.37 55.19 6.06
C GLY A 25 40.98 54.83 4.72
N GLU A 26 40.21 54.12 3.90
CA GLU A 26 40.33 53.89 2.44
C GLU A 26 40.14 52.43 2.00
N LEU A 27 40.09 51.44 2.91
CA LEU A 27 39.80 50.03 2.54
C LEU A 27 38.33 49.62 2.71
N GLY A 28 37.50 50.45 3.35
CA GLY A 28 36.09 50.17 3.60
C GLY A 28 35.20 50.28 2.36
N GLU A 29 35.53 51.17 1.42
CA GLU A 29 34.71 51.41 0.23
C GLU A 29 34.95 50.37 -0.87
N GLU A 30 36.15 49.79 -0.99
CA GLU A 30 36.42 48.72 -1.96
C GLU A 30 35.77 47.38 -1.58
N LEU A 31 35.65 47.09 -0.29
CA LEU A 31 34.96 45.89 0.19
C LEU A 31 33.44 46.07 0.13
N TRP A 32 32.92 47.26 0.40
CA TRP A 32 31.51 47.58 0.19
C TRP A 32 31.12 47.56 -1.30
N ASN A 33 31.97 48.04 -2.20
CA ASN A 33 31.72 47.97 -3.65
C ASN A 33 31.85 46.55 -4.23
N LYS A 34 32.64 45.66 -3.61
CA LYS A 34 32.65 44.23 -3.96
C LYS A 34 31.47 43.47 -3.39
N PHE A 35 30.94 43.88 -2.24
CA PHE A 35 29.74 43.27 -1.65
C PHE A 35 28.47 43.69 -2.40
N THR A 36 28.37 44.95 -2.84
CA THR A 36 27.23 45.41 -3.67
C THR A 36 27.25 44.86 -5.09
N ASN A 37 28.42 44.60 -5.69
CA ASN A 37 28.50 43.92 -7.01
C ASN A 37 28.23 42.40 -6.96
N ILE A 38 28.24 41.77 -5.79
CA ILE A 38 27.87 40.35 -5.62
C ILE A 38 26.39 40.20 -5.20
N VAL A 39 25.81 41.23 -4.58
CA VAL A 39 24.42 41.23 -4.07
C VAL A 39 23.43 41.98 -4.99
N ALA A 40 23.90 42.70 -6.01
CA ALA A 40 23.05 43.29 -7.04
C ALA A 40 23.41 42.75 -8.44
N PRO A 41 22.50 42.04 -9.13
CA PRO A 41 22.58 41.91 -10.57
C PRO A 41 22.47 43.30 -11.19
N THR A 42 23.36 43.59 -12.12
CA THR A 42 23.32 44.76 -12.99
C THR A 42 21.97 44.84 -13.72
N ASP A 43 21.11 45.76 -13.30
CA ASP A 43 19.98 46.21 -14.09
C ASP A 43 20.51 46.96 -15.31
N GLY A 44 20.53 46.27 -16.45
CA GLY A 44 20.98 46.84 -17.70
C GLY A 44 20.70 45.97 -18.92
N ALA A 45 19.63 45.16 -18.93
CA ALA A 45 19.04 44.60 -20.17
C ALA A 45 17.74 43.79 -19.99
N GLU A 46 17.32 43.39 -18.78
CA GLU A 46 16.30 42.33 -18.61
C GLU A 46 15.04 42.75 -17.83
N LYS A 47 14.84 44.05 -17.61
CA LYS A 47 13.69 44.56 -16.82
C LYS A 47 12.36 44.66 -17.58
N THR A 48 12.33 44.27 -18.85
CA THR A 48 11.08 44.16 -19.63
C THR A 48 10.52 42.74 -19.69
N ALA A 49 11.27 41.72 -19.25
CA ALA A 49 10.81 40.32 -19.29
C ALA A 49 10.18 39.85 -17.97
N LEU A 50 10.64 40.38 -16.83
CA LEU A 50 10.10 40.01 -15.51
C LEU A 50 8.76 40.67 -15.18
N ASP A 51 8.53 41.90 -15.65
CA ASP A 51 7.21 42.55 -15.51
C ASP A 51 6.16 41.90 -16.43
N GLU A 52 6.56 41.33 -17.57
CA GLU A 52 5.66 40.56 -18.44
C GLU A 52 5.24 39.22 -17.80
N ASP A 53 6.16 38.54 -17.10
CA ASP A 53 5.87 37.27 -16.40
C ASP A 53 4.98 37.47 -15.17
N GLU A 54 5.12 38.58 -14.43
CA GLU A 54 4.22 38.94 -13.32
C GLU A 54 2.81 39.28 -13.84
N ASP A 55 2.70 40.05 -14.92
CA ASP A 55 1.42 40.35 -15.59
C ASP A 55 0.76 39.08 -16.16
N GLU A 56 1.54 38.13 -16.67
CA GLU A 56 1.04 36.83 -17.15
C GLU A 56 0.56 35.93 -16.01
N GLN A 57 1.26 35.93 -14.87
CA GLN A 57 0.80 35.22 -13.67
C GLN A 57 -0.48 35.83 -13.10
N GLU A 58 -0.59 37.16 -13.04
CA GLU A 58 -1.81 37.84 -12.59
C GLU A 58 -3.00 37.57 -13.53
N ARG A 59 -2.76 37.50 -14.85
CA ARG A 59 -3.78 37.08 -15.82
C ARG A 59 -4.20 35.64 -15.63
N TYR A 60 -3.25 34.72 -15.42
CA TYR A 60 -3.56 33.31 -15.18
C TYR A 60 -4.36 33.11 -13.89
N ILE A 61 -4.00 33.82 -12.81
CA ILE A 61 -4.75 33.82 -11.56
C ILE A 61 -6.17 34.36 -11.79
N SER A 62 -6.31 35.47 -12.51
CA SER A 62 -7.60 36.08 -12.83
C SER A 62 -8.50 35.15 -13.68
N GLU A 63 -7.92 34.40 -14.62
CA GLU A 63 -8.63 33.40 -15.42
C GLU A 63 -9.08 32.19 -14.58
N LEU A 64 -8.22 31.73 -13.66
CA LEU A 64 -8.54 30.65 -12.71
C LEU A 64 -9.68 31.03 -11.76
N GLU A 65 -9.67 32.25 -11.23
CA GLU A 65 -10.75 32.76 -10.39
C GLU A 65 -12.07 32.84 -11.17
N ARG A 66 -12.03 33.27 -12.43
CA ARG A 66 -13.20 33.28 -13.32
C ARG A 66 -13.74 31.87 -13.57
N ALA A 67 -12.86 30.91 -13.83
CA ALA A 67 -13.24 29.51 -14.06
C ALA A 67 -13.84 28.87 -12.80
N LEU A 68 -13.28 29.15 -11.62
CA LEU A 68 -13.81 28.68 -10.34
C LEU A 68 -15.18 29.30 -10.03
N LEU A 69 -15.35 30.59 -10.27
CA LEU A 69 -16.66 31.26 -10.13
C LEU A 69 -17.71 30.68 -11.09
N GLN A 70 -17.32 30.37 -12.33
CA GLN A 70 -18.21 29.74 -13.30
C GLN A 70 -18.62 28.32 -12.86
N LYS A 71 -17.68 27.51 -12.37
CA LYS A 71 -17.99 26.18 -11.81
C LYS A 71 -18.87 26.26 -10.58
N LYS A 72 -18.61 27.22 -9.68
CA LYS A 72 -19.45 27.45 -8.50
C LYS A 72 -20.89 27.79 -8.91
N LYS A 73 -21.08 28.65 -9.91
CA LYS A 73 -22.40 28.99 -10.45
C LYS A 73 -23.09 27.78 -11.12
N GLN A 74 -22.35 26.92 -11.81
CA GLN A 74 -22.91 25.68 -12.37
C GLN A 74 -23.35 24.71 -11.27
N ASN A 75 -22.55 24.54 -10.22
CA ASN A 75 -22.91 23.70 -9.08
C ASN A 75 -24.15 24.22 -8.35
N GLU A 76 -24.25 25.54 -8.15
CA GLU A 76 -25.42 26.16 -7.52
C GLU A 76 -26.70 25.95 -8.34
N VAL A 77 -26.61 25.97 -9.68
CA VAL A 77 -27.75 25.62 -10.57
C VAL A 77 -28.11 24.13 -10.47
N LEU A 78 -27.12 23.24 -10.37
CA LEU A 78 -27.37 21.80 -10.19
C LEU A 78 -27.99 21.49 -8.83
N GLU A 79 -27.54 22.15 -7.77
CA GLU A 79 -28.12 22.04 -6.43
C GLU A 79 -29.57 22.53 -6.39
N GLN A 80 -29.87 23.67 -7.03
CA GLN A 80 -31.25 24.12 -7.19
C GLN A 80 -32.10 23.11 -7.97
N ARG A 81 -31.54 22.48 -9.01
CA ARG A 81 -32.26 21.46 -9.78
C ARG A 81 -32.51 20.18 -8.98
N ILE A 82 -31.56 19.78 -8.13
CA ILE A 82 -31.73 18.66 -7.21
C ILE A 82 -32.82 19.00 -6.18
N GLN A 83 -32.79 20.18 -5.58
CA GLN A 83 -33.83 20.62 -4.64
C GLN A 83 -35.21 20.71 -5.29
N GLU A 84 -35.32 21.15 -6.54
CA GLU A 84 -36.58 21.14 -7.30
C GLU A 84 -37.09 19.71 -7.56
N LEU A 85 -36.19 18.77 -7.86
CA LEU A 85 -36.55 17.36 -8.08
C LEU A 85 -36.95 16.66 -6.77
N GLU A 86 -36.29 16.99 -5.66
CA GLU A 86 -36.63 16.48 -4.32
C GLU A 86 -37.96 17.06 -3.81
N ALA A 87 -38.19 18.36 -4.01
CA ALA A 87 -39.45 19.00 -3.67
C ALA A 87 -40.61 18.53 -4.57
N GLY A 88 -40.34 18.27 -5.85
CA GLY A 88 -41.33 17.75 -6.80
C GLY A 88 -41.63 16.24 -6.67
N GLY A 89 -40.67 15.45 -6.16
CA GLY A 89 -40.80 14.00 -5.99
C GLY A 89 -41.53 13.56 -4.71
N GLY A 90 -41.69 14.47 -3.74
CA GLY A 90 -42.28 14.18 -2.43
C GLY A 90 -43.81 14.07 -2.40
N GLU A 91 -44.54 14.84 -3.23
CA GLU A 91 -45.99 15.01 -3.04
C GLU A 91 -46.90 14.27 -4.04
N SER A 92 -46.41 13.75 -5.18
CA SER A 92 -47.30 13.11 -6.16
C SER A 92 -46.99 11.65 -6.54
N THR A 93 -45.83 11.10 -6.15
CA THR A 93 -45.41 9.76 -6.62
C THR A 93 -45.32 8.69 -5.53
N GLY A 94 -45.26 9.06 -4.25
CA GLY A 94 -45.19 8.09 -3.15
C GLY A 94 -46.52 7.39 -2.85
N GLY A 95 -47.64 8.12 -2.87
CA GLY A 95 -48.95 7.57 -2.52
C GLY A 95 -49.58 6.70 -3.61
N VAL A 96 -49.42 7.10 -4.88
CA VAL A 96 -50.00 6.39 -6.03
C VAL A 96 -49.23 5.09 -6.32
N ASN A 97 -47.89 5.12 -6.24
CA ASN A 97 -47.10 3.90 -6.46
C ASN A 97 -47.28 2.87 -5.35
N ALA A 98 -47.41 3.28 -4.09
CA ALA A 98 -47.67 2.34 -2.99
C ALA A 98 -49.06 1.67 -3.09
N ALA A 99 -50.08 2.40 -3.55
CA ALA A 99 -51.41 1.85 -3.78
C ALA A 99 -51.44 0.90 -5.00
N VAL A 100 -50.78 1.29 -6.09
CA VAL A 100 -50.66 0.47 -7.31
C VAL A 100 -49.84 -0.80 -7.05
N VAL A 101 -48.78 -0.74 -6.23
CA VAL A 101 -48.01 -1.92 -5.85
C VAL A 101 -48.86 -2.88 -5.02
N ARG A 102 -49.60 -2.39 -4.02
CA ARG A 102 -50.51 -3.26 -3.24
C ARG A 102 -51.63 -3.89 -4.08
N GLU A 103 -52.16 -3.16 -5.06
CA GLU A 103 -53.16 -3.69 -5.98
C GLU A 103 -52.56 -4.77 -6.91
N LYS A 104 -51.34 -4.55 -7.41
CA LYS A 104 -50.60 -5.55 -8.19
C LYS A 104 -50.26 -6.79 -7.36
N ASP A 105 -49.84 -6.63 -6.10
CA ASP A 105 -49.56 -7.75 -5.20
C ASP A 105 -50.82 -8.57 -4.90
N HIS A 106 -51.97 -7.91 -4.70
CA HIS A 106 -53.25 -8.60 -4.54
C HIS A 106 -53.64 -9.37 -5.80
N ARG A 107 -53.42 -8.78 -6.99
CA ARG A 107 -53.71 -9.43 -8.27
C ARG A 107 -52.77 -10.61 -8.54
N ILE A 108 -51.51 -10.52 -8.13
CA ILE A 108 -50.55 -11.62 -8.19
C ILE A 108 -51.00 -12.76 -7.29
N ALA A 109 -51.39 -12.49 -6.04
CA ALA A 109 -51.90 -13.51 -5.13
C ALA A 109 -53.18 -14.20 -5.66
N GLU A 110 -54.08 -13.44 -6.30
CA GLU A 110 -55.28 -13.99 -6.94
C GLU A 110 -54.94 -14.85 -8.18
N LEU A 111 -53.96 -14.42 -8.99
CA LEU A 111 -53.45 -15.19 -10.12
C LEU A 111 -52.73 -16.46 -9.66
N GLU A 112 -51.96 -16.42 -8.58
CA GLU A 112 -51.31 -17.60 -7.99
C GLU A 112 -52.34 -18.60 -7.46
N ALA A 113 -53.40 -18.12 -6.80
CA ALA A 113 -54.50 -18.98 -6.34
C ALA A 113 -55.25 -19.65 -7.49
N THR A 114 -55.50 -18.91 -8.59
CA THR A 114 -56.15 -19.49 -9.78
C THR A 114 -55.22 -20.44 -10.53
N VAL A 115 -53.93 -20.16 -10.64
CA VAL A 115 -52.93 -21.08 -11.21
C VAL A 115 -52.82 -22.34 -10.36
N ALA A 116 -52.84 -22.23 -9.03
CA ALA A 116 -52.86 -23.39 -8.14
C ALA A 116 -54.14 -24.23 -8.31
N ALA A 117 -55.30 -23.58 -8.44
CA ALA A 117 -56.57 -24.26 -8.71
C ALA A 117 -56.59 -24.95 -10.09
N VAL A 118 -56.05 -24.30 -11.13
CA VAL A 118 -55.92 -24.88 -12.47
C VAL A 118 -54.91 -26.03 -12.46
N LYS A 119 -53.79 -25.92 -11.74
CA LYS A 119 -52.85 -27.05 -11.56
C LYS A 119 -53.52 -28.23 -10.86
N ALA A 120 -54.29 -27.99 -9.81
CA ALA A 120 -55.04 -29.05 -9.12
C ALA A 120 -56.06 -29.71 -10.07
N GLN A 121 -56.78 -28.90 -10.86
CA GLN A 121 -57.73 -29.39 -11.86
C GLN A 121 -57.02 -30.16 -12.99
N MET A 122 -55.83 -29.72 -13.43
CA MET A 122 -55.03 -30.44 -14.43
C MET A 122 -54.51 -31.77 -13.87
N VAL A 123 -54.14 -31.85 -12.59
CA VAL A 123 -53.75 -33.12 -11.96
C VAL A 123 -54.93 -34.09 -11.91
N ASP A 124 -56.14 -33.62 -11.61
CA ASP A 124 -57.34 -34.46 -11.62
C ASP A 124 -57.77 -34.88 -13.04
N VAL A 125 -57.64 -33.99 -14.03
CA VAL A 125 -57.84 -34.32 -15.45
C VAL A 125 -56.78 -35.29 -15.94
N THR A 126 -55.54 -35.18 -15.49
CA THR A 126 -54.47 -36.13 -15.84
C THR A 126 -54.71 -37.50 -15.21
N LYS A 127 -55.22 -37.55 -13.97
CA LYS A 127 -55.65 -38.81 -13.34
C LYS A 127 -56.82 -39.45 -14.07
N GLN A 128 -57.82 -38.68 -14.50
CA GLN A 128 -58.95 -39.17 -15.31
C GLN A 128 -58.51 -39.62 -16.71
N ALA A 129 -57.59 -38.90 -17.36
CA ALA A 129 -57.02 -39.28 -18.65
C ALA A 129 -56.22 -40.58 -18.56
N SER A 130 -55.42 -40.77 -17.50
CA SER A 130 -54.65 -42.00 -17.31
C SER A 130 -55.50 -43.24 -17.01
N SER A 131 -56.67 -43.09 -16.37
CA SER A 131 -57.60 -44.21 -16.17
C SER A 131 -58.34 -44.57 -17.46
N PHE A 132 -58.70 -43.57 -18.26
CA PHE A 132 -59.36 -43.77 -19.56
C PHE A 132 -58.41 -44.34 -20.62
N GLU A 133 -57.15 -43.91 -20.66
CA GLU A 133 -56.10 -44.49 -21.51
C GLU A 133 -55.75 -45.92 -21.09
N SER A 134 -55.78 -46.26 -19.81
CA SER A 134 -55.53 -47.63 -19.33
C SER A 134 -56.63 -48.61 -19.74
N GLU A 135 -57.90 -48.18 -19.70
CA GLU A 135 -59.04 -49.02 -20.11
C GLU A 135 -59.19 -49.13 -21.63
N THR A 136 -58.95 -48.04 -22.37
CA THR A 136 -58.97 -48.04 -23.85
C THR A 136 -57.77 -48.79 -24.43
N ASN A 137 -56.58 -48.67 -23.84
CA ASN A 137 -55.43 -49.45 -24.26
C ASN A 137 -55.59 -50.94 -23.94
N ARG A 138 -56.19 -51.32 -22.80
CA ARG A 138 -56.53 -52.73 -22.50
C ARG A 138 -57.53 -53.33 -23.47
N THR A 139 -58.55 -52.56 -23.88
CA THR A 139 -59.55 -53.03 -24.86
C THR A 139 -58.98 -53.09 -26.28
N LEU A 140 -58.05 -52.21 -26.64
CA LEU A 140 -57.33 -52.27 -27.92
C LEU A 140 -56.29 -53.40 -27.97
N THR A 141 -55.55 -53.66 -26.89
CA THR A 141 -54.65 -54.82 -26.81
C THR A 141 -55.41 -56.13 -26.88
N ALA A 142 -56.53 -56.27 -26.19
CA ALA A 142 -57.38 -57.47 -26.30
C ALA A 142 -57.95 -57.66 -27.73
N LYS A 143 -58.28 -56.57 -28.44
CA LYS A 143 -58.72 -56.63 -29.85
C LYS A 143 -57.57 -56.98 -30.80
N LEU A 144 -56.36 -56.46 -30.55
CA LEU A 144 -55.17 -56.80 -31.32
C LEU A 144 -54.77 -58.26 -31.13
N GLU A 145 -54.78 -58.78 -29.90
CA GLU A 145 -54.52 -60.20 -29.63
C GLU A 145 -55.57 -61.12 -30.29
N ALA A 146 -56.85 -60.71 -30.31
CA ALA A 146 -57.90 -61.43 -31.02
C ALA A 146 -57.71 -61.42 -32.55
N MET A 147 -57.25 -60.30 -33.12
CA MET A 147 -56.94 -60.20 -34.55
C MET A 147 -55.66 -60.95 -34.92
N GLU A 148 -54.62 -60.94 -34.08
CA GLU A 148 -53.42 -61.75 -34.28
C GLU A 148 -53.70 -63.24 -34.20
N LYS A 149 -54.56 -63.67 -33.27
CA LYS A 149 -55.01 -65.07 -33.20
C LYS A 149 -55.75 -65.47 -34.48
N ARG A 150 -56.63 -64.60 -34.98
CA ARG A 150 -57.35 -64.81 -36.24
C ARG A 150 -56.44 -64.81 -37.47
N LEU A 151 -55.38 -64.00 -37.49
CA LEU A 151 -54.35 -64.03 -38.53
C LEU A 151 -53.50 -65.30 -38.47
N ARG A 152 -53.16 -65.80 -37.28
CA ARG A 152 -52.48 -67.09 -37.13
C ARG A 152 -53.36 -68.25 -37.58
N ASP A 153 -54.65 -68.23 -37.26
CA ASP A 153 -55.60 -69.25 -37.71
C ASP A 153 -55.75 -69.21 -39.24
N LEU A 154 -55.82 -68.01 -39.84
CA LEU A 154 -55.82 -67.81 -41.30
C LEU A 154 -54.49 -68.17 -41.97
N ASP A 155 -53.36 -67.99 -41.31
CA ASP A 155 -52.05 -68.39 -41.85
C ASP A 155 -51.88 -69.91 -41.79
N VAL A 156 -52.41 -70.58 -40.77
CA VAL A 156 -52.52 -72.04 -40.73
C VAL A 156 -53.45 -72.54 -41.85
N GLU A 157 -54.59 -71.88 -42.08
CA GLU A 157 -55.52 -72.20 -43.17
C GLU A 157 -54.91 -71.94 -44.56
N CYS A 158 -54.19 -70.83 -44.73
CA CYS A 158 -53.42 -70.52 -45.93
C CYS A 158 -52.28 -71.51 -46.15
N ASN A 159 -51.61 -71.98 -45.10
CA ASN A 159 -50.53 -72.97 -45.22
C ASN A 159 -51.09 -74.37 -45.51
N VAL A 160 -52.29 -74.71 -45.06
CA VAL A 160 -53.03 -75.92 -45.46
C VAL A 160 -53.44 -75.85 -46.94
N LEU A 161 -53.94 -74.70 -47.41
CA LEU A 161 -54.26 -74.48 -48.82
C LEU A 161 -53.00 -74.43 -49.71
N ARG A 162 -51.89 -73.87 -49.21
CA ARG A 162 -50.58 -73.82 -49.89
C ARG A 162 -49.89 -75.18 -49.89
N ALA A 163 -50.20 -76.07 -48.95
CA ALA A 163 -49.82 -77.49 -48.97
C ALA A 163 -50.64 -78.31 -49.98
N GLN A 164 -51.89 -77.90 -50.28
CA GLN A 164 -52.73 -78.49 -51.32
C GLN A 164 -52.44 -77.96 -52.74
N ALA A 165 -51.82 -76.78 -52.87
CA ALA A 165 -51.53 -76.14 -54.15
C ALA A 165 -50.12 -76.40 -54.72
N LYS A 166 -49.31 -77.28 -54.12
CA LYS A 166 -47.99 -77.67 -54.67
C LYS A 166 -48.08 -78.91 -55.56
N GLN A 167 -48.60 -78.72 -56.78
CA GLN A 167 -48.11 -79.42 -57.98
C GLN A 167 -47.59 -78.37 -58.97
N PRO A 168 -46.46 -78.62 -59.69
CA PRO A 168 -45.60 -77.54 -60.16
C PRO A 168 -45.70 -77.28 -61.67
N THR A 169 -45.79 -76.02 -62.10
CA THR A 169 -45.21 -75.48 -63.36
C THR A 169 -45.05 -73.96 -63.17
N ALA A 170 -43.83 -73.44 -63.05
CA ALA A 170 -42.96 -72.90 -64.11
C ALA A 170 -43.24 -71.42 -64.49
N ASN A 171 -42.30 -70.57 -64.06
CA ASN A 171 -41.65 -69.48 -64.79
C ASN A 171 -42.35 -68.13 -65.08
N THR A 172 -41.72 -67.08 -64.51
CA THR A 172 -41.28 -65.81 -65.14
C THR A 172 -42.28 -64.96 -65.92
N SER A 173 -42.47 -63.69 -65.50
CA SER A 173 -41.82 -62.52 -66.14
C SER A 173 -42.54 -61.21 -65.81
N THR A 174 -41.74 -60.16 -65.90
CA THR A 174 -41.94 -58.75 -65.54
C THR A 174 -42.99 -58.00 -66.37
N PRO A 175 -43.57 -56.92 -65.80
CA PRO A 175 -44.61 -56.10 -66.41
C PRO A 175 -44.01 -55.01 -67.31
N ASP A 176 -44.59 -54.79 -68.50
CA ASP A 176 -44.70 -53.47 -69.19
C ASP A 176 -45.04 -53.53 -70.70
N ALA A 177 -45.78 -54.55 -71.16
CA ALA A 177 -46.32 -54.57 -72.53
C ALA A 177 -47.83 -54.94 -72.63
N ARG A 178 -48.55 -55.00 -71.50
CA ARG A 178 -49.97 -55.44 -71.44
C ARG A 178 -51.00 -54.35 -71.75
N ASN A 179 -50.69 -53.07 -71.53
CA ASN A 179 -51.68 -51.99 -71.71
C ASN A 179 -51.95 -51.59 -73.17
N SER A 180 -51.10 -51.98 -74.13
CA SER A 180 -51.31 -51.66 -75.56
C SER A 180 -52.19 -52.69 -76.28
N ILE A 181 -52.08 -53.98 -75.93
CA ILE A 181 -52.88 -55.06 -76.54
C ILE A 181 -54.33 -55.02 -76.05
N TYR A 182 -54.55 -54.64 -74.78
CA TYR A 182 -55.88 -54.51 -74.18
C TYR A 182 -56.76 -53.46 -74.88
N SER A 183 -56.15 -52.33 -75.27
CA SER A 183 -56.84 -51.26 -76.01
C SER A 183 -57.31 -51.73 -77.39
N THR A 184 -56.51 -52.54 -78.08
CA THR A 184 -56.86 -53.10 -79.40
C THR A 184 -57.94 -54.19 -79.28
N LEU A 185 -57.87 -55.03 -78.24
CA LEU A 185 -58.89 -56.06 -78.01
C LEU A 185 -60.27 -55.45 -77.74
N VAL A 186 -60.35 -54.42 -76.87
CA VAL A 186 -61.60 -53.72 -76.55
C VAL A 186 -62.23 -53.05 -77.79
N GLN A 187 -61.42 -52.52 -78.71
CA GLN A 187 -61.93 -51.94 -79.96
C GLN A 187 -62.54 -52.99 -80.91
N VAL A 188 -61.98 -54.20 -80.99
CA VAL A 188 -62.51 -55.28 -81.82
C VAL A 188 -63.83 -55.81 -81.25
N THR A 189 -63.94 -56.00 -79.93
CA THR A 189 -65.19 -56.44 -79.28
C THR A 189 -66.32 -55.43 -79.47
N LEU A 190 -66.02 -54.12 -79.42
CA LEU A 190 -67.00 -53.05 -79.62
C LEU A 190 -67.52 -52.98 -81.07
N GLN A 191 -66.67 -53.29 -82.07
CA GLN A 191 -67.09 -53.31 -83.46
C GLN A 191 -67.94 -54.53 -83.82
N LEU A 192 -67.65 -55.72 -83.27
CA LEU A 192 -68.48 -56.92 -83.47
C LEU A 192 -69.86 -56.81 -82.79
N ALA A 193 -69.96 -56.17 -81.63
CA ALA A 193 -71.24 -55.96 -80.93
C ALA A 193 -72.20 -55.04 -81.72
N LYS A 194 -71.69 -54.11 -82.54
CA LYS A 194 -72.52 -53.22 -83.38
C LYS A 194 -73.19 -53.92 -84.56
N SER A 195 -72.68 -55.05 -85.03
CA SER A 195 -73.27 -55.82 -86.15
C SER A 195 -74.40 -56.77 -85.74
N THR A 196 -74.54 -57.09 -84.45
CA THR A 196 -75.60 -57.96 -83.92
C THR A 196 -76.67 -57.10 -83.24
N GLN A 197 -77.80 -56.83 -83.92
CA GLN A 197 -78.90 -56.04 -83.36
C GLN A 197 -79.54 -56.73 -82.15
N GLY A 198 -79.13 -56.38 -80.92
CA GLY A 198 -79.88 -56.73 -79.71
C GLY A 198 -79.07 -56.77 -78.41
N GLN A 199 -79.22 -55.69 -77.62
CA GLN A 199 -78.75 -55.41 -76.23
C GLN A 199 -77.32 -54.86 -76.03
N PRO A 200 -77.15 -53.84 -75.15
CA PRO A 200 -75.85 -53.28 -74.80
C PRO A 200 -75.07 -54.23 -73.88
N LEU A 201 -73.81 -54.53 -74.23
CA LEU A 201 -72.88 -55.25 -73.36
C LEU A 201 -72.15 -54.27 -72.43
N GLU A 202 -72.17 -54.53 -71.13
CA GLU A 202 -71.33 -53.84 -70.15
C GLU A 202 -69.89 -54.35 -70.24
N ILE A 203 -68.95 -53.43 -70.50
CA ILE A 203 -67.52 -53.71 -70.65
C ILE A 203 -66.91 -53.80 -69.24
N GLY A 204 -66.44 -54.98 -68.84
CA GLY A 204 -65.68 -55.16 -67.60
C GLY A 204 -64.18 -54.97 -67.83
N ASP A 205 -63.46 -54.46 -66.82
CA ASP A 205 -62.04 -54.06 -66.90
C ASP A 205 -61.04 -55.24 -66.97
N SER A 206 -61.52 -56.49 -67.08
CA SER A 206 -60.69 -57.71 -67.06
C SER A 206 -60.64 -58.43 -68.43
N GLU A 207 -59.45 -58.89 -68.83
CA GLU A 207 -59.12 -59.53 -70.10
C GLU A 207 -59.92 -60.81 -70.28
N GLU A 208 -60.08 -61.54 -69.17
CA GLU A 208 -60.88 -62.76 -69.10
C GLU A 208 -62.36 -62.47 -69.33
N VAL A 209 -62.86 -61.30 -68.88
CA VAL A 209 -64.25 -60.88 -69.10
C VAL A 209 -64.47 -60.51 -70.56
N VAL A 210 -63.54 -59.79 -71.19
CA VAL A 210 -63.62 -59.43 -72.62
C VAL A 210 -63.52 -60.67 -73.53
N LEU A 211 -62.62 -61.61 -73.23
CA LEU A 211 -62.52 -62.88 -73.95
C LEU A 211 -63.76 -63.77 -73.74
N GLY A 212 -64.32 -63.79 -72.53
CA GLY A 212 -65.57 -64.48 -72.23
C GLY A 212 -66.75 -63.92 -73.03
N GLN A 213 -66.89 -62.59 -73.11
CA GLN A 213 -67.92 -61.93 -73.90
C GLN A 213 -67.74 -62.18 -75.41
N LEU A 214 -66.50 -62.16 -75.93
CA LEU A 214 -66.21 -62.46 -77.33
C LEU A 214 -66.63 -63.90 -77.69
N LYS A 215 -66.41 -64.85 -76.80
CA LYS A 215 -66.84 -66.25 -76.99
C LYS A 215 -68.37 -66.35 -77.07
N ILE A 216 -69.10 -65.68 -76.18
CA ILE A 216 -70.58 -65.66 -76.17
C ILE A 216 -71.12 -65.06 -77.48
N VAL A 217 -70.55 -63.94 -77.95
CA VAL A 217 -70.96 -63.32 -79.22
C VAL A 217 -70.67 -64.25 -80.42
N SER A 218 -69.54 -64.96 -80.41
CA SER A 218 -69.19 -65.92 -81.45
C SER A 218 -70.13 -67.13 -81.51
N GLU A 219 -70.55 -67.67 -80.36
CA GLU A 219 -71.50 -68.78 -80.27
C GLU A 219 -72.90 -68.36 -80.71
N ARG A 220 -73.31 -67.11 -80.42
CA ARG A 220 -74.60 -66.56 -80.85
C ARG A 220 -74.67 -66.41 -82.37
N LEU A 221 -73.64 -65.83 -82.98
CA LEU A 221 -73.52 -65.71 -84.45
C LEU A 221 -73.58 -67.09 -85.12
N ARG A 222 -72.92 -68.10 -84.54
CA ARG A 222 -72.98 -69.48 -85.03
C ARG A 222 -74.40 -70.04 -84.99
N SER A 223 -75.14 -69.81 -83.89
CA SER A 223 -76.52 -70.27 -83.74
C SER A 223 -77.49 -69.61 -84.73
N GLU A 224 -77.27 -68.35 -85.10
CA GLU A 224 -78.08 -67.65 -86.10
C GLU A 224 -77.80 -68.15 -87.52
N ILE A 225 -76.54 -68.45 -87.84
CA ILE A 225 -76.16 -69.06 -89.13
C ILE A 225 -76.79 -70.45 -89.28
N GLU A 226 -76.76 -71.30 -88.24
CA GLU A 226 -77.42 -72.62 -88.26
C GLU A 226 -78.95 -72.52 -88.39
N ARG A 227 -79.57 -71.49 -87.77
CA ARG A 227 -81.01 -71.24 -87.89
C ARG A 227 -81.39 -70.81 -89.31
N ALA A 228 -80.60 -69.96 -89.94
CA ALA A 228 -80.79 -69.52 -91.33
C ALA A 228 -80.60 -70.69 -92.33
N GLN A 229 -79.61 -71.55 -92.10
CA GLN A 229 -79.42 -72.78 -92.90
C GLN A 229 -80.60 -73.75 -92.76
N SER A 230 -81.13 -73.91 -91.54
CA SER A 230 -82.31 -74.76 -91.28
C SER A 230 -83.60 -74.23 -91.92
N GLN A 231 -83.76 -72.90 -91.99
CA GLN A 231 -84.90 -72.27 -92.69
C GLN A 231 -84.79 -72.40 -94.22
N SER A 232 -83.59 -72.30 -94.78
CA SER A 232 -83.35 -72.55 -96.22
C SER A 232 -83.67 -74.00 -96.63
N ALA A 233 -83.29 -74.99 -95.81
CA ALA A 233 -83.59 -76.40 -96.06
C ALA A 233 -85.11 -76.70 -96.01
N ARG A 234 -85.85 -76.06 -95.10
CA ARG A 234 -87.32 -76.19 -95.01
C ARG A 234 -88.02 -75.55 -96.21
N PHE A 235 -87.52 -74.43 -96.71
CA PHE A 235 -88.08 -73.78 -97.89
C PHE A 235 -87.87 -74.62 -99.17
N GLN A 236 -86.70 -75.25 -99.33
CA GLN A 236 -86.44 -76.19 -100.44
C GLN A 236 -87.36 -77.43 -100.39
N SER A 237 -87.59 -77.99 -99.19
CA SER A 237 -88.49 -79.14 -99.00
C SER A 237 -89.96 -78.79 -99.30
N ALA A 238 -90.43 -77.61 -98.86
CA ALA A 238 -91.78 -77.12 -99.15
C ALA A 238 -91.99 -76.84 -100.65
N MET A 239 -90.99 -76.31 -101.34
CA MET A 239 -91.05 -76.05 -102.78
C MET A 239 -91.05 -77.34 -103.61
N SER A 240 -90.38 -78.39 -103.13
CA SER A 240 -90.37 -79.72 -103.74
C SER A 240 -91.73 -80.44 -103.56
N SER A 241 -92.38 -80.27 -102.41
CA SER A 241 -93.72 -80.80 -102.13
C SER A 241 -94.82 -80.09 -102.91
N PHE A 242 -94.71 -78.77 -103.09
CA PHE A 242 -95.66 -77.97 -103.87
C PHE A 242 -95.62 -78.30 -105.37
N LEU A 243 -94.44 -78.60 -105.92
CA LEU A 243 -94.29 -79.01 -107.32
C LEU A 243 -94.74 -80.46 -107.57
N ALA A 244 -94.74 -81.33 -106.55
CA ALA A 244 -95.25 -82.70 -106.66
C ALA A 244 -96.80 -82.79 -106.67
N MET A 245 -97.51 -81.81 -106.08
CA MET A 245 -98.98 -81.82 -106.04
C MET A 245 -99.66 -81.15 -107.24
N HIS A 246 -98.92 -80.44 -108.11
CA HIS A 246 -99.48 -79.66 -109.21
C HIS A 246 -99.09 -80.12 -110.61
N GLY A 247 -98.56 -81.35 -110.73
CA GLY A 247 -98.08 -81.93 -111.98
C GLY A 247 -98.73 -83.27 -112.32
N GLU A 248 -100.05 -83.44 -112.21
CA GLU A 248 -100.80 -84.39 -113.02
C GLU A 248 -102.31 -84.13 -112.88
N ARG A 249 -102.88 -83.62 -113.97
CA ARG A 249 -104.30 -83.35 -114.20
C ARG A 249 -104.72 -84.36 -115.27
N ASN A 250 -105.84 -85.03 -115.06
CA ASN A 250 -106.83 -85.44 -116.07
C ASN A 250 -107.30 -86.91 -116.02
N ASP A 251 -108.62 -87.01 -116.11
CA ASP A 251 -109.45 -88.06 -116.72
C ASP A 251 -109.58 -89.40 -115.99
N SER A 252 -110.75 -89.62 -115.40
CA SER A 252 -111.76 -90.50 -116.02
C SER A 252 -113.03 -90.59 -115.17
N HIS A 253 -114.15 -90.36 -115.86
CA HIS A 253 -115.49 -90.78 -115.45
C HIS A 253 -115.51 -92.27 -115.11
N ASN A 254 -116.19 -92.66 -114.02
CA ASN A 254 -116.88 -93.93 -113.99
C ASN A 254 -118.01 -93.91 -112.96
N GLU A 255 -119.22 -94.16 -113.46
CA GLU A 255 -120.41 -94.50 -112.71
C GLU A 255 -120.17 -95.82 -111.96
N LEU A 256 -120.45 -95.86 -110.65
CA LEU A 256 -120.49 -97.11 -109.90
C LEU A 256 -121.67 -97.17 -108.91
N THR A 257 -122.59 -98.03 -109.36
CA THR A 257 -123.65 -98.84 -108.75
C THR A 257 -123.90 -98.86 -107.23
N LEU A 258 -125.18 -99.12 -106.94
CA LEU A 258 -125.92 -99.11 -105.67
C LEU A 258 -125.41 -100.00 -104.50
N PRO A 259 -124.49 -100.98 -104.62
CA PRO A 259 -123.96 -101.68 -103.44
C PRO A 259 -122.91 -100.85 -102.66
N GLU A 260 -122.27 -99.86 -103.29
CA GLU A 260 -121.21 -99.04 -102.66
C GLU A 260 -121.78 -97.94 -101.75
N LEU A 261 -123.03 -97.52 -101.99
CA LEU A 261 -123.76 -96.56 -101.15
C LEU A 261 -124.14 -97.14 -99.78
N GLN A 262 -124.32 -98.46 -99.66
CA GLN A 262 -124.56 -99.12 -98.37
C GLN A 262 -123.28 -99.27 -97.52
N SER A 263 -122.12 -99.45 -98.15
CA SER A 263 -120.81 -99.41 -97.47
C SER A 263 -120.46 -97.98 -97.03
N ALA A 264 -120.82 -96.97 -97.84
CA ALA A 264 -120.63 -95.56 -97.51
C ALA A 264 -121.55 -95.09 -96.36
N LEU A 265 -122.79 -95.58 -96.26
CA LEU A 265 -123.72 -95.23 -95.19
C LEU A 265 -123.32 -95.85 -93.83
N GLY A 266 -122.78 -97.08 -93.83
CA GLY A 266 -122.18 -97.70 -92.64
C GLY A 266 -120.91 -96.98 -92.17
N LYS A 267 -120.07 -96.52 -93.11
CA LYS A 267 -118.89 -95.69 -92.82
C LYS A 267 -119.27 -94.27 -92.35
N LEU A 268 -120.43 -93.73 -92.74
CA LEU A 268 -120.94 -92.46 -92.25
C LEU A 268 -121.47 -92.57 -90.80
N GLY A 269 -122.12 -93.69 -90.46
CA GLY A 269 -122.55 -93.98 -89.09
C GLY A 269 -121.38 -94.11 -88.09
N HIS A 270 -120.27 -94.70 -88.51
CA HIS A 270 -119.06 -94.77 -87.70
C HIS A 270 -118.35 -93.41 -87.57
N LYS A 271 -118.37 -92.57 -88.63
CA LYS A 271 -117.83 -91.19 -88.59
C LYS A 271 -118.66 -90.26 -87.71
N LEU A 272 -119.97 -90.45 -87.61
CA LEU A 272 -120.84 -89.71 -86.68
C LEU A 272 -120.60 -90.09 -85.21
N SER A 273 -120.30 -91.37 -84.95
CA SER A 273 -119.90 -91.81 -83.60
C SER A 273 -118.51 -91.31 -83.17
N MET A 274 -117.57 -91.18 -84.12
CA MET A 274 -116.26 -90.55 -83.84
C MET A 274 -116.39 -89.04 -83.60
N ARG A 275 -117.22 -88.31 -84.37
CA ARG A 275 -117.46 -86.88 -84.12
C ARG A 275 -118.11 -86.57 -82.77
N ALA A 276 -118.88 -87.49 -82.19
CA ALA A 276 -119.40 -87.33 -80.85
C ALA A 276 -118.32 -87.46 -79.76
N LYS A 277 -117.26 -88.27 -80.01
CA LYS A 277 -116.07 -88.31 -79.14
C LYS A 277 -115.21 -87.06 -79.31
N ASP A 278 -115.05 -86.59 -80.55
CA ASP A 278 -114.33 -85.34 -80.84
C ASP A 278 -115.00 -84.11 -80.18
N ALA A 279 -116.33 -84.10 -80.05
CA ALA A 279 -117.07 -83.03 -79.37
C ALA A 279 -116.80 -83.00 -77.84
N VAL A 280 -116.60 -84.17 -77.21
CA VAL A 280 -116.23 -84.25 -75.78
C VAL A 280 -114.77 -83.85 -75.58
N GLU A 281 -113.87 -84.25 -76.48
CA GLU A 281 -112.48 -83.80 -76.46
C GLU A 281 -112.35 -82.30 -76.71
N LEU A 282 -113.20 -81.71 -77.57
CA LEU A 282 -113.28 -80.27 -77.79
C LEU A 282 -113.71 -79.50 -76.54
N GLU A 283 -114.66 -80.02 -75.77
CA GLU A 283 -115.10 -79.36 -74.52
C GLU A 283 -114.04 -79.52 -73.41
N GLN A 284 -113.33 -80.66 -73.36
CA GLN A 284 -112.17 -80.82 -72.48
C GLN A 284 -111.02 -79.87 -72.86
N LEU A 285 -110.74 -79.71 -74.16
CA LEU A 285 -109.78 -78.73 -74.66
C LEU A 285 -110.20 -77.30 -74.34
N ARG A 286 -111.49 -76.97 -74.44
CA ARG A 286 -112.02 -75.65 -74.09
C ARG A 286 -111.82 -75.35 -72.61
N LEU A 287 -112.12 -76.30 -71.73
CA LEU A 287 -111.87 -76.17 -70.30
C LEU A 287 -110.37 -76.08 -69.99
N HIS A 288 -109.53 -76.82 -70.70
CA HIS A 288 -108.08 -76.74 -70.56
C HIS A 288 -107.54 -75.38 -70.99
N VAL A 289 -108.03 -74.85 -72.12
CA VAL A 289 -107.70 -73.49 -72.59
C VAL A 289 -108.17 -72.45 -71.58
N GLN A 290 -109.37 -72.58 -71.02
CA GLN A 290 -109.88 -71.66 -70.01
C GLN A 290 -109.01 -71.68 -68.74
N HIS A 291 -108.62 -72.87 -68.26
CA HIS A 291 -107.69 -73.01 -67.14
C HIS A 291 -106.30 -72.44 -67.46
N LEU A 292 -105.79 -72.62 -68.68
CA LEU A 292 -104.53 -72.01 -69.12
C LEU A 292 -104.65 -70.49 -69.18
N THR A 293 -105.76 -69.93 -69.66
CA THR A 293 -105.97 -68.47 -69.66
C THR A 293 -106.06 -67.90 -68.25
N GLU A 294 -106.70 -68.60 -67.31
CA GLU A 294 -106.72 -68.18 -65.90
C GLU A 294 -105.35 -68.29 -65.25
N LYS A 295 -104.56 -69.32 -65.60
CA LYS A 295 -103.19 -69.49 -65.13
C LYS A 295 -102.27 -68.40 -65.72
N ASP A 296 -102.44 -68.07 -66.99
CA ASP A 296 -101.70 -67.01 -67.66
C ASP A 296 -102.09 -65.65 -67.09
N GLU A 297 -103.37 -65.39 -66.83
CA GLU A 297 -103.81 -64.14 -66.20
C GLU A 297 -103.25 -64.01 -64.77
N LYS A 298 -103.21 -65.10 -64.00
CA LYS A 298 -102.52 -65.14 -62.70
C LYS A 298 -101.02 -64.86 -62.87
N SER A 299 -100.38 -65.46 -63.88
CA SER A 299 -98.96 -65.23 -64.15
C SER A 299 -98.67 -63.77 -64.56
N ILE A 300 -99.53 -63.16 -65.37
CA ILE A 300 -99.42 -61.75 -65.77
C ILE A 300 -99.62 -60.83 -64.57
N LYS A 301 -100.59 -61.13 -63.69
CA LYS A 301 -100.78 -60.40 -62.43
C LYS A 301 -99.56 -60.54 -61.51
N THR A 302 -98.93 -61.71 -61.44
CA THR A 302 -97.67 -61.87 -60.68
C THR A 302 -96.51 -61.13 -61.32
N ILE A 303 -96.40 -61.14 -62.65
CA ILE A 303 -95.35 -60.42 -63.38
C ILE A 303 -95.53 -58.90 -63.22
N SER A 304 -96.75 -58.38 -63.29
CA SER A 304 -97.01 -56.94 -63.10
C SER A 304 -96.76 -56.51 -61.65
N ALA A 305 -97.12 -57.34 -60.66
CA ALA A 305 -96.79 -57.11 -59.27
C ALA A 305 -95.27 -57.11 -59.04
N LEU A 306 -94.54 -58.08 -59.61
CA LEU A 306 -93.08 -58.14 -59.55
C LEU A 306 -92.42 -56.97 -60.28
N GLN A 307 -92.98 -56.52 -61.41
CA GLN A 307 -92.47 -55.37 -62.15
C GLN A 307 -92.69 -54.07 -61.37
N THR A 308 -93.81 -53.95 -60.66
CA THR A 308 -94.09 -52.84 -59.75
C THR A 308 -93.12 -52.87 -58.57
N GLN A 309 -92.91 -54.03 -57.95
CA GLN A 309 -91.92 -54.21 -56.88
C GLN A 309 -90.50 -53.89 -57.36
N LEU A 310 -90.12 -54.34 -58.56
CA LEU A 310 -88.82 -54.06 -59.15
C LEU A 310 -88.65 -52.56 -59.40
N SER A 311 -89.68 -51.88 -59.91
CA SER A 311 -89.65 -50.43 -60.11
C SER A 311 -89.53 -49.68 -58.77
N GLY A 312 -90.20 -50.16 -57.71
CA GLY A 312 -90.08 -49.62 -56.36
C GLY A 312 -88.68 -49.83 -55.77
N VAL A 313 -88.09 -51.01 -55.97
CA VAL A 313 -86.71 -51.31 -55.56
C VAL A 313 -85.70 -50.48 -56.36
N GLN A 314 -85.91 -50.29 -57.65
CA GLN A 314 -85.05 -49.43 -58.48
C GLN A 314 -85.14 -47.96 -58.07
N ALA A 315 -86.35 -47.47 -57.79
CA ALA A 315 -86.56 -46.11 -57.28
C ALA A 315 -85.90 -45.93 -55.90
N SER A 316 -86.08 -46.88 -54.98
CA SER A 316 -85.41 -46.88 -53.68
C SER A 316 -83.88 -46.97 -53.81
N LYS A 317 -83.36 -47.77 -54.76
CA LYS A 317 -81.93 -47.86 -55.03
C LYS A 317 -81.38 -46.53 -55.55
N LEU A 318 -82.08 -45.86 -56.46
CA LEU A 318 -81.70 -44.53 -56.97
C LEU A 318 -81.75 -43.48 -55.85
N GLN A 319 -82.80 -43.50 -55.03
CA GLN A 319 -82.91 -42.61 -53.87
C GLN A 319 -81.76 -42.83 -52.88
N ASN A 320 -81.46 -44.07 -52.52
CA ASN A 320 -80.35 -44.39 -51.62
C ASN A 320 -78.99 -44.00 -52.22
N ALA A 321 -78.79 -44.18 -53.53
CA ALA A 321 -77.58 -43.75 -54.21
C ALA A 321 -77.43 -42.22 -54.20
N GLN A 322 -78.54 -41.49 -54.35
CA GLN A 322 -78.54 -40.04 -54.26
C GLN A 322 -78.28 -39.57 -52.82
N GLU A 323 -78.91 -40.17 -51.82
CA GLU A 323 -78.65 -39.85 -50.40
C GLU A 323 -77.20 -40.15 -49.99
N LEU A 324 -76.59 -41.19 -50.57
CA LEU A 324 -75.18 -41.51 -50.36
C LEU A 324 -74.26 -40.47 -51.03
N ALA A 325 -74.58 -40.04 -52.26
CA ALA A 325 -73.83 -39.00 -52.96
C ALA A 325 -73.93 -37.65 -52.23
N ASP A 326 -75.11 -37.29 -51.72
CA ASP A 326 -75.31 -36.08 -50.93
C ASP A 326 -74.52 -36.14 -49.61
N ARG A 327 -74.55 -37.28 -48.90
CA ARG A 327 -73.72 -37.51 -47.71
C ARG A 327 -72.23 -37.44 -48.00
N GLU A 328 -71.78 -38.02 -49.11
CA GLU A 328 -70.37 -37.98 -49.52
C GLU A 328 -69.91 -36.54 -49.80
N SER A 329 -70.76 -35.75 -50.48
CA SER A 329 -70.53 -34.32 -50.69
C SER A 329 -70.47 -33.53 -49.37
N GLU A 330 -71.41 -33.77 -48.44
CA GLU A 330 -71.39 -33.16 -47.11
C GLU A 330 -70.12 -33.52 -46.31
N LEU A 331 -69.69 -34.78 -46.36
CA LEU A 331 -68.46 -35.23 -45.73
C LEU A 331 -67.22 -34.59 -46.36
N MET A 332 -67.17 -34.46 -47.68
CA MET A 332 -66.09 -33.75 -48.37
C MET A 332 -66.00 -32.28 -47.96
N VAL A 333 -67.13 -31.58 -47.86
CA VAL A 333 -67.18 -30.19 -47.36
C VAL A 333 -66.74 -30.13 -45.89
N ALA A 334 -67.13 -31.10 -45.07
CA ALA A 334 -66.71 -31.17 -43.68
C ALA A 334 -65.19 -31.43 -43.53
N VAL A 335 -64.63 -32.29 -44.37
CA VAL A 335 -63.18 -32.56 -44.45
C VAL A 335 -62.44 -31.29 -44.87
N GLN A 336 -62.87 -30.61 -45.94
CA GLN A 336 -62.26 -29.36 -46.38
C GLN A 336 -62.31 -28.26 -45.31
N LYS A 337 -63.41 -28.16 -44.56
CA LYS A 337 -63.51 -27.23 -43.42
C LYS A 337 -62.52 -27.60 -42.31
N LYS A 338 -62.38 -28.89 -41.99
CA LYS A 338 -61.41 -29.36 -40.99
C LYS A 338 -59.98 -29.11 -41.44
N ASP A 339 -59.64 -29.38 -42.70
CA ASP A 339 -58.32 -29.10 -43.26
C ASP A 339 -58.00 -27.60 -43.18
N ALA A 340 -58.96 -26.74 -43.54
CA ALA A 340 -58.79 -25.28 -43.40
C ALA A 340 -58.60 -24.84 -41.93
N THR A 341 -59.22 -25.52 -40.96
CA THR A 341 -58.96 -25.25 -39.54
C THR A 341 -57.59 -25.75 -39.09
N ILE A 342 -57.15 -26.92 -39.59
CA ILE A 342 -55.82 -27.48 -39.29
C ILE A 342 -54.74 -26.53 -39.82
N THR A 343 -54.86 -26.04 -41.07
CA THR A 343 -53.87 -25.11 -41.62
C THR A 343 -53.82 -23.79 -40.83
N LYS A 344 -54.97 -23.29 -40.35
CA LYS A 344 -55.01 -22.09 -39.49
C LYS A 344 -54.35 -22.33 -38.13
N LEU A 345 -54.60 -23.49 -37.51
CA LEU A 345 -53.96 -23.85 -36.24
C LEU A 345 -52.45 -24.03 -36.39
N GLN A 346 -51.99 -24.65 -37.47
CA GLN A 346 -50.57 -24.79 -37.79
C GLN A 346 -49.90 -23.43 -38.02
N ALA A 347 -50.57 -22.50 -38.72
CA ALA A 347 -50.06 -21.14 -38.89
C ALA A 347 -49.94 -20.41 -37.54
N ASN A 348 -50.94 -20.53 -36.67
CA ASN A 348 -50.91 -19.96 -35.32
C ASN A 348 -49.83 -20.60 -34.43
N GLU A 349 -49.64 -21.92 -34.52
CA GLU A 349 -48.58 -22.64 -33.78
C GLU A 349 -47.20 -22.16 -34.22
N ASN A 350 -46.97 -22.00 -35.52
CA ASN A 350 -45.72 -21.46 -36.06
C ASN A 350 -45.48 -20.02 -35.58
N GLN A 351 -46.50 -19.16 -35.65
CA GLN A 351 -46.40 -17.78 -35.16
C GLN A 351 -46.08 -17.73 -33.66
N LEU A 352 -46.74 -18.55 -32.84
CA LEU A 352 -46.44 -18.65 -31.42
C LEU A 352 -45.01 -19.13 -31.16
N ARG A 353 -44.54 -20.12 -31.93
CA ARG A 353 -43.17 -20.62 -31.85
C ARG A 353 -42.14 -19.55 -32.22
N GLU A 354 -42.41 -18.74 -33.25
CA GLU A 354 -41.58 -17.59 -33.61
C GLU A 354 -41.55 -16.55 -32.51
N THR A 355 -42.70 -16.19 -31.93
CA THR A 355 -42.74 -15.25 -30.80
C THR A 355 -42.03 -15.78 -29.55
N LEU A 356 -42.13 -17.09 -29.28
CA LEU A 356 -41.44 -17.73 -28.16
C LEU A 356 -39.92 -17.72 -28.36
N ASN A 357 -39.46 -18.02 -29.58
CA ASN A 357 -38.03 -17.93 -29.91
C ASN A 357 -37.51 -16.50 -29.81
N HIS A 358 -38.31 -15.51 -30.25
CA HIS A 358 -37.96 -14.10 -30.14
C HIS A 358 -37.84 -13.66 -28.69
N LEU A 359 -38.85 -13.94 -27.86
CA LEU A 359 -38.80 -13.67 -26.41
C LEU A 359 -37.65 -14.42 -25.72
N GLY A 360 -37.35 -15.64 -26.15
CA GLY A 360 -36.17 -16.39 -25.70
C GLY A 360 -34.87 -15.65 -26.00
N SER A 361 -34.72 -15.14 -27.23
CA SER A 361 -33.53 -14.35 -27.60
C SER A 361 -33.44 -13.01 -26.86
N GLU A 362 -34.58 -12.35 -26.59
CA GLU A 362 -34.61 -11.13 -25.78
C GLU A 362 -34.24 -11.40 -24.32
N LEU A 363 -34.68 -12.53 -23.76
CA LEU A 363 -34.31 -12.96 -22.42
C LEU A 363 -32.81 -13.27 -22.33
N ASP A 364 -32.25 -13.97 -23.33
CA ASP A 364 -30.82 -14.26 -23.40
C ASP A 364 -30.00 -12.97 -23.51
N ASN A 365 -30.44 -12.01 -24.36
CA ASN A 365 -29.80 -10.70 -24.46
C ASN A 365 -29.85 -9.93 -23.13
N ALA A 366 -31.01 -9.87 -22.48
CA ALA A 366 -31.15 -9.22 -21.18
C ALA A 366 -30.28 -9.87 -20.09
N ASN A 367 -30.11 -11.19 -20.13
CA ASN A 367 -29.18 -11.89 -19.23
C ASN A 367 -27.72 -11.53 -19.53
N THR A 368 -27.32 -11.41 -20.80
CA THR A 368 -25.97 -10.97 -21.14
C THR A 368 -25.70 -9.53 -20.71
N GLU A 369 -26.68 -8.63 -20.85
CA GLU A 369 -26.57 -7.25 -20.36
C GLU A 369 -26.45 -7.21 -18.83
N LEU A 370 -27.18 -8.08 -18.11
CA LEU A 370 -27.09 -8.20 -16.65
C LEU A 370 -25.69 -8.69 -16.23
N ASP A 371 -25.16 -9.72 -16.88
CA ASP A 371 -23.80 -10.24 -16.62
C ASP A 371 -22.71 -9.18 -16.89
N GLU A 372 -22.86 -8.37 -17.95
CA GLU A 372 -21.95 -7.26 -18.25
C GLU A 372 -22.04 -6.16 -17.19
N LEU A 373 -23.25 -5.83 -16.73
CA LEU A 373 -23.47 -4.82 -15.69
C LEU A 373 -22.95 -5.29 -14.33
N GLU A 374 -23.10 -6.57 -14.00
CA GLU A 374 -22.54 -7.18 -12.78
C GLU A 374 -21.00 -7.10 -12.78
N LYS A 375 -20.35 -7.45 -13.89
CA LYS A 375 -18.89 -7.30 -14.04
C LYS A 375 -18.45 -5.84 -13.92
N ALA A 376 -19.18 -4.91 -14.53
CA ALA A 376 -18.88 -3.48 -14.43
C ALA A 376 -19.00 -3.00 -12.96
N TYR A 377 -20.02 -3.45 -12.24
CA TYR A 377 -20.19 -3.15 -10.81
C TYR A 377 -19.06 -3.73 -9.95
N GLU A 378 -18.62 -4.97 -10.21
CA GLU A 378 -17.47 -5.57 -9.51
C GLU A 378 -16.18 -4.78 -9.73
N VAL A 379 -15.91 -4.35 -10.97
CA VAL A 379 -14.75 -3.51 -11.29
C VAL A 379 -14.81 -2.18 -10.55
N GLN A 380 -15.95 -1.48 -10.59
CA GLN A 380 -16.13 -0.22 -9.85
C GLN A 380 -15.98 -0.41 -8.34
N ARG A 381 -16.49 -1.51 -7.78
CA ARG A 381 -16.32 -1.85 -6.36
C ARG A 381 -14.86 -2.09 -6.00
N ALA A 382 -14.10 -2.77 -6.86
CA ALA A 382 -12.66 -2.96 -6.68
C ALA A 382 -11.87 -1.64 -6.75
N GLU A 383 -12.24 -0.74 -7.67
CA GLU A 383 -11.66 0.61 -7.78
C GLU A 383 -11.92 1.45 -6.54
N LEU A 384 -13.16 1.44 -6.02
CA LEU A 384 -13.52 2.13 -4.77
C LEU A 384 -12.74 1.57 -3.57
N ALA A 385 -12.59 0.25 -3.48
CA ALA A 385 -11.79 -0.37 -2.42
C ALA A 385 -10.31 0.03 -2.53
N ALA A 386 -9.74 0.05 -3.74
CA ALA A 386 -8.37 0.50 -3.96
C ALA A 386 -8.18 1.99 -3.63
N LEU A 387 -9.17 2.84 -3.92
CA LEU A 387 -9.14 4.26 -3.57
C LEU A 387 -9.24 4.48 -2.06
N GLN A 388 -10.05 3.68 -1.36
CA GLN A 388 -10.13 3.70 0.11
C GLN A 388 -8.80 3.33 0.76
N VAL A 389 -8.11 2.30 0.25
CA VAL A 389 -6.76 1.93 0.74
C VAL A 389 -5.78 3.09 0.53
N LYS A 390 -5.74 3.70 -0.67
CA LYS A 390 -4.88 4.86 -0.94
C LYS A 390 -5.18 6.05 -0.03
N TYR A 391 -6.45 6.30 0.27
CA TYR A 391 -6.86 7.36 1.19
C TYR A 391 -6.39 7.08 2.63
N GLN A 392 -6.49 5.81 3.06
CA GLN A 392 -5.99 5.39 4.36
C GLN A 392 -4.47 5.54 4.47
N ASP A 393 -3.73 5.11 3.44
CA ASP A 393 -2.27 5.30 3.38
C ASP A 393 -1.90 6.79 3.42
N ALA A 394 -2.65 7.66 2.73
CA ALA A 394 -2.44 9.11 2.75
C ALA A 394 -2.66 9.71 4.14
N ILE A 395 -3.68 9.25 4.89
CA ILE A 395 -3.89 9.65 6.28
C ILE A 395 -2.71 9.21 7.16
N GLU A 396 -2.24 7.97 7.01
CA GLU A 396 -1.10 7.46 7.77
C GLU A 396 0.18 8.26 7.49
N HIS A 397 0.43 8.60 6.22
CA HIS A 397 1.52 9.48 5.84
C HIS A 397 1.39 10.89 6.43
N GLN A 398 0.16 11.45 6.46
CA GLN A 398 -0.10 12.75 7.07
C GLN A 398 0.16 12.72 8.59
N VAL A 399 -0.31 11.70 9.29
CA VAL A 399 -0.03 11.50 10.72
C VAL A 399 1.48 11.36 10.96
N GLY A 400 2.20 10.64 10.09
CA GLY A 400 3.66 10.54 10.15
C GLY A 400 4.37 11.88 9.94
N TYR A 401 3.86 12.72 9.04
CA TYR A 401 4.38 14.08 8.82
C TYR A 401 4.15 14.98 10.04
N ASP A 402 2.95 14.96 10.63
CA ASP A 402 2.62 15.73 11.83
C ASP A 402 3.53 15.32 13.01
N GLN A 403 3.79 14.03 13.19
CA GLN A 403 4.74 13.54 14.20
C GLN A 403 6.17 14.01 13.96
N LEU A 404 6.62 14.09 12.70
CA LEU A 404 7.93 14.63 12.37
C LEU A 404 7.99 16.13 12.62
N GLN A 405 6.92 16.87 12.32
CA GLN A 405 6.81 18.29 12.60
C GLN A 405 6.85 18.58 14.11
N ASP A 406 6.18 17.76 14.91
CA ASP A 406 6.23 17.82 16.38
C ASP A 406 7.66 17.61 16.89
N ARG A 407 8.35 16.58 16.39
CA ARG A 407 9.76 16.33 16.74
C ARG A 407 10.69 17.48 16.36
N VAL A 408 10.48 18.10 15.20
CA VAL A 408 11.28 19.27 14.79
C VAL A 408 11.05 20.43 15.75
N ARG A 409 9.80 20.68 16.14
CA ARG A 409 9.46 21.71 17.12
C ARG A 409 10.08 21.43 18.50
N ASP A 410 10.04 20.18 18.98
CA ASP A 410 10.67 19.79 20.24
C ASP A 410 12.20 19.99 20.18
N LEU A 411 12.83 19.62 19.07
CA LEU A 411 14.28 19.83 18.86
C LEU A 411 14.62 21.32 18.81
N GLN A 412 13.79 22.15 18.17
CA GLN A 412 13.97 23.60 18.16
C GLN A 412 13.83 24.20 19.56
N GLN A 413 12.84 23.76 20.35
CA GLN A 413 12.69 24.21 21.72
C GLN A 413 13.91 23.82 22.56
N ASN A 414 14.36 22.57 22.48
CA ASN A 414 15.55 22.10 23.18
C ASN A 414 16.80 22.92 22.77
N ALA A 415 16.96 23.23 21.47
CA ALA A 415 18.06 24.07 21.00
C ALA A 415 18.00 25.48 21.61
N GLN A 416 16.82 26.10 21.66
CA GLN A 416 16.63 27.41 22.31
C GLN A 416 16.94 27.36 23.81
N GLU A 417 16.55 26.28 24.50
CA GLU A 417 16.87 26.10 25.92
C GLU A 417 18.39 25.97 26.15
N TYR A 418 19.11 25.25 25.27
CA TYR A 418 20.57 25.18 25.31
C TYR A 418 21.24 26.53 25.04
N GLU A 419 20.75 27.28 24.05
CA GLU A 419 21.24 28.63 23.74
C GLU A 419 21.03 29.59 24.92
N GLN A 420 19.84 29.56 25.55
CA GLN A 420 19.56 30.36 26.74
C GLN A 420 20.44 29.95 27.93
N GLY A 421 20.63 28.65 28.16
CA GLY A 421 21.54 28.15 29.19
C GLY A 421 22.98 28.58 28.96
N TYR A 422 23.45 28.58 27.70
CA TYR A 422 24.78 29.05 27.34
C TYR A 422 24.96 30.56 27.58
N LEU A 423 23.95 31.37 27.22
CA LEU A 423 23.95 32.81 27.50
C LEU A 423 23.97 33.11 29.00
N GLN A 424 23.22 32.35 29.81
CA GLN A 424 23.26 32.48 31.28
C GLN A 424 24.65 32.15 31.82
N LEU A 425 25.25 31.04 31.38
CA LEU A 425 26.60 30.65 31.80
C LEU A 425 27.65 31.71 31.41
N LEU A 426 27.52 32.29 30.21
CA LEU A 426 28.40 33.38 29.75
C LEU A 426 28.25 34.61 30.65
N GLN A 427 27.01 34.99 30.99
CA GLN A 427 26.74 36.09 31.89
C GLN A 427 27.29 35.83 33.30
N GLU A 428 27.17 34.62 33.83
CA GLU A 428 27.76 34.22 35.11
C GLU A 428 29.29 34.30 35.06
N ALA A 429 29.91 33.84 33.98
CA ALA A 429 31.35 33.93 33.78
C ALA A 429 31.83 35.39 33.72
N GLU A 430 31.11 36.27 33.04
CA GLU A 430 31.38 37.71 33.01
C GLU A 430 31.22 38.36 34.39
N GLN A 431 30.19 37.99 35.15
CA GLN A 431 29.99 38.47 36.52
C GLN A 431 31.13 38.02 37.44
N VAL A 432 31.56 36.76 37.36
CA VAL A 432 32.69 36.25 38.13
C VAL A 432 33.97 36.98 37.71
N LYS A 433 34.20 37.17 36.41
CA LYS A 433 35.35 37.94 35.91
C LYS A 433 35.35 39.36 36.48
N ALA A 434 34.22 40.07 36.41
CA ALA A 434 34.08 41.42 36.96
C ALA A 434 34.33 41.48 38.48
N LYS A 435 33.81 40.49 39.24
CA LYS A 435 34.10 40.37 40.68
C LYS A 435 35.58 40.14 40.95
N THR A 436 36.22 39.24 40.21
CA THR A 436 37.66 38.98 40.38
C THR A 436 38.52 40.17 39.99
N GLU A 437 38.13 40.95 38.98
CA GLU A 437 38.82 42.19 38.60
C GLU A 437 38.63 43.28 39.66
N ALA A 438 37.44 43.40 40.25
CA ALA A 438 37.19 44.31 41.37
C ALA A 438 37.98 43.93 42.63
N GLU A 439 38.01 42.64 43.00
CA GLU A 439 38.83 42.13 44.12
C GLU A 439 40.32 42.36 43.87
N LYS A 440 40.80 42.15 42.63
CA LYS A 440 42.19 42.47 42.26
C LYS A 440 42.48 43.96 42.38
N ALA A 441 41.58 44.83 41.92
CA ALA A 441 41.74 46.28 42.05
C ALA A 441 41.76 46.71 43.52
N GLU A 442 40.94 46.11 44.38
CA GLU A 442 40.95 46.36 45.82
C GLU A 442 42.24 45.88 46.48
N LEU A 443 42.76 44.69 46.12
CA LEU A 443 44.04 44.20 46.61
C LEU A 443 45.21 45.10 46.16
N VAL A 444 45.19 45.58 44.93
CA VAL A 444 46.20 46.55 44.43
C VAL A 444 46.09 47.86 45.21
N ALA A 445 44.90 48.42 45.37
CA ALA A 445 44.69 49.65 46.14
C ALA A 445 45.11 49.49 47.61
N SER A 446 44.85 48.33 48.23
CA SER A 446 45.31 48.00 49.57
C SER A 446 46.83 47.88 49.63
N ALA A 447 47.47 47.21 48.67
CA ALA A 447 48.91 47.09 48.58
C ALA A 447 49.58 48.46 48.39
N GLU A 448 49.04 49.30 47.50
CA GLU A 448 49.49 50.68 47.29
C GLU A 448 49.34 51.51 48.58
N ALA A 449 48.21 51.40 49.29
CA ALA A 449 48.02 52.06 50.57
C ALA A 449 49.04 51.60 51.62
N HIS A 450 49.40 50.32 51.64
CA HIS A 450 50.46 49.80 52.52
C HIS A 450 51.84 50.35 52.15
N VAL A 451 52.18 50.44 50.85
CA VAL A 451 53.44 51.03 50.39
C VAL A 451 53.51 52.51 50.76
N VAL A 452 52.46 53.29 50.49
CA VAL A 452 52.38 54.71 50.88
C VAL A 452 52.48 54.87 52.40
N SER A 453 51.88 53.97 53.17
CA SER A 453 51.99 53.98 54.64
C SER A 453 53.42 53.69 55.11
N ALA A 454 54.10 52.72 54.50
CA ALA A 454 55.49 52.39 54.80
C ALA A 454 56.44 53.54 54.42
N ASP A 455 56.26 54.14 53.24
CA ASP A 455 57.02 55.31 52.80
C ASP A 455 56.80 56.49 53.74
N LYS A 456 55.56 56.72 54.19
CA LYS A 456 55.25 57.77 55.18
C LYS A 456 55.94 57.50 56.52
N GLN A 457 55.96 56.26 57.00
CA GLN A 457 56.73 55.88 58.19
C GLN A 457 58.23 56.15 57.98
N ARG A 458 58.77 55.80 56.81
CA ARG A 458 60.17 56.03 56.48
C ARG A 458 60.51 57.52 56.42
N ILE A 459 59.62 58.35 55.89
CA ILE A 459 59.76 59.81 55.91
C ILE A 459 59.81 60.32 57.35
N TYR A 460 58.91 59.87 58.22
CA TYR A 460 58.94 60.28 59.64
C TYR A 460 60.22 59.84 60.37
N GLU A 461 60.73 58.64 60.09
CA GLU A 461 62.01 58.19 60.64
C GLU A 461 63.17 59.07 60.15
N LEU A 462 63.21 59.41 58.86
CA LEU A 462 64.23 60.26 58.29
C LEU A 462 64.14 61.70 58.82
N GLU A 463 62.93 62.25 58.99
CA GLU A 463 62.71 63.55 59.62
C GLU A 463 63.18 63.56 61.08
N ALA A 464 62.92 62.49 61.84
CA ALA A 464 63.41 62.36 63.22
C ALA A 464 64.93 62.25 63.29
N GLN A 465 65.55 61.48 62.39
CA GLN A 465 67.01 61.37 62.28
C GLN A 465 67.65 62.71 61.89
N LEU A 466 67.04 63.43 60.96
CA LEU A 466 67.51 64.75 60.54
C LEU A 466 67.41 65.75 61.69
N SER A 467 66.29 65.78 62.42
CA SER A 467 66.10 66.61 63.62
C SER A 467 67.14 66.30 64.71
N ALA A 468 67.43 65.02 64.95
CA ALA A 468 68.49 64.61 65.88
C ALA A 468 69.88 65.09 65.42
N CYS A 469 70.20 64.93 64.13
CA CYS A 469 71.46 65.40 63.56
C CYS A 469 71.59 66.94 63.60
N GLU A 470 70.49 67.67 63.38
CA GLU A 470 70.45 69.12 63.52
C GLU A 470 70.69 69.57 64.97
N ALA A 471 70.13 68.85 65.96
CA ALA A 471 70.40 69.09 67.37
C ALA A 471 71.87 68.82 67.73
N ASP A 472 72.43 67.71 67.27
CA ASP A 472 73.86 67.39 67.47
C ASP A 472 74.77 68.45 66.85
N LYS A 473 74.43 68.93 65.64
CA LYS A 473 75.14 70.04 64.99
C LYS A 473 75.06 71.31 65.83
N ALA A 474 73.89 71.65 66.40
CA ALA A 474 73.72 72.83 67.24
C ALA A 474 74.58 72.75 68.52
N VAL A 475 74.64 71.58 69.16
CA VAL A 475 75.53 71.34 70.31
C VAL A 475 77.00 71.48 69.90
N ALA A 476 77.40 70.87 68.79
CA ALA A 476 78.77 70.99 68.28
C ALA A 476 79.15 72.45 67.97
N THR A 477 78.22 73.26 67.45
CA THR A 477 78.46 74.70 67.25
C THR A 477 78.59 75.46 68.56
N GLN A 478 77.75 75.15 69.56
CA GLN A 478 77.83 75.77 70.88
C GLN A 478 79.14 75.40 71.61
N ASP A 479 79.57 74.15 71.49
CA ASP A 479 80.86 73.69 72.05
C ASP A 479 82.04 74.36 71.34
N ALA A 480 81.97 74.53 70.02
CA ALA A 480 82.97 75.28 69.27
C ALA A 480 83.04 76.75 69.71
N GLU A 481 81.91 77.43 69.86
CA GLU A 481 81.85 78.81 70.39
C GLU A 481 82.39 78.88 71.83
N ARG A 482 82.07 77.88 72.67
CA ARG A 482 82.60 77.82 74.04
C ARG A 482 84.11 77.66 74.04
N LEU A 483 84.65 76.75 73.22
CA LEU A 483 86.09 76.55 73.09
C LEU A 483 86.79 77.80 72.54
N GLU A 484 86.18 78.51 71.58
CA GLU A 484 86.69 79.78 71.07
C GLU A 484 86.75 80.84 72.19
N ASN A 485 85.70 80.98 73.00
CA ASN A 485 85.69 81.87 74.16
C ASN A 485 86.74 81.48 75.23
N GLU A 486 86.92 80.18 75.49
CA GLU A 486 87.94 79.67 76.41
C GLU A 486 89.36 79.94 75.88
N LEU A 487 89.59 79.79 74.58
CA LEU A 487 90.84 80.16 73.91
C LEU A 487 91.10 81.67 73.99
N GLU A 488 90.10 82.53 73.74
CA GLU A 488 90.24 83.97 73.92
C GLU A 488 90.56 84.35 75.36
N ALA A 489 89.92 83.71 76.35
CA ALA A 489 90.19 83.93 77.75
C ALA A 489 91.63 83.52 78.11
N LEU A 490 92.10 82.40 77.58
CA LEU A 490 93.48 81.92 77.73
C LEU A 490 94.48 82.91 77.11
N ASP A 491 94.18 83.43 75.90
CA ASP A 491 94.99 84.47 75.25
C ASP A 491 95.07 85.74 76.10
N ARG A 492 93.96 86.18 76.72
CA ARG A 492 93.97 87.31 77.67
C ARG A 492 94.83 87.02 78.90
N VAL A 493 94.75 85.81 79.47
CA VAL A 493 95.60 85.40 80.60
C VAL A 493 97.07 85.32 80.19
N LEU A 494 97.40 84.81 79.01
CA LEU A 494 98.76 84.79 78.49
C LEU A 494 99.31 86.19 78.28
N LEU A 495 98.51 87.11 77.71
CA LEU A 495 98.87 88.52 77.59
C LEU A 495 99.08 89.16 78.97
N GLN A 496 98.23 88.84 79.95
CA GLN A 496 98.39 89.31 81.33
C GLN A 496 99.68 88.75 81.96
N LEU A 497 99.95 87.45 81.83
CA LEU A 497 101.19 86.83 82.32
C LEU A 497 102.42 87.41 81.63
N GLN A 498 102.35 87.72 80.33
CA GLN A 498 103.44 88.41 79.64
C GLN A 498 103.63 89.83 80.18
N ALA A 499 102.55 90.56 80.48
CA ALA A 499 102.61 91.88 81.10
C ALA A 499 103.18 91.79 82.54
N ASP A 500 102.70 90.85 83.35
CA ASP A 500 103.16 90.58 84.71
C ASP A 500 104.61 90.11 84.70
N HIS A 501 105.03 89.29 83.75
CA HIS A 501 106.43 88.88 83.58
C HIS A 501 107.31 90.08 83.21
N ARG A 502 106.85 90.99 82.34
CA ARG A 502 107.56 92.25 82.06
C ARG A 502 107.64 93.11 83.32
N GLN A 503 106.57 93.21 84.10
CA GLN A 503 106.55 93.97 85.35
C GLN A 503 107.45 93.33 86.42
N GLN A 504 107.46 92.00 86.52
CA GLN A 504 108.32 91.25 87.42
C GLN A 504 109.77 91.38 86.99
N LYS A 505 110.05 91.38 85.68
CA LYS A 505 111.39 91.67 85.14
C LYS A 505 111.81 93.11 85.47
N GLN A 506 110.90 94.08 85.41
CA GLN A 506 111.17 95.45 85.87
C GLN A 506 111.43 95.49 87.38
N ARG A 507 110.62 94.83 88.21
CA ARG A 507 110.86 94.70 89.65
C ARG A 507 112.16 93.96 89.96
N MET A 508 112.53 92.97 89.16
CA MET A 508 113.80 92.25 89.24
C MET A 508 114.95 93.18 88.89
N LEU A 509 114.82 94.01 87.85
CA LEU A 509 115.82 95.03 87.51
C LEU A 509 115.93 96.10 88.61
N GLU A 510 114.81 96.54 89.21
CA GLU A 510 114.80 97.42 90.38
C GLU A 510 115.45 96.75 91.60
N LEU A 511 115.14 95.48 91.85
CA LEU A 511 115.78 94.68 92.90
C LEU A 511 117.25 94.44 92.63
N GLU A 512 117.65 94.26 91.37
CA GLU A 512 119.04 94.08 90.92
C GLU A 512 119.81 95.39 91.03
N GLU A 513 119.18 96.55 90.78
CA GLU A 513 119.75 97.87 91.08
C GLU A 513 119.89 98.10 92.59
N ILE A 514 118.92 97.64 93.39
CA ILE A 514 119.03 97.59 94.87
C ILE A 514 120.13 96.60 95.30
N LEU A 515 120.30 95.48 94.60
CA LEU A 515 121.31 94.46 94.88
C LEU A 515 122.70 94.97 94.51
N ASP A 516 122.89 95.63 93.38
CA ASP A 516 124.15 96.24 92.95
C ASP A 516 124.55 97.42 93.84
N SER A 517 123.58 98.20 94.31
CA SER A 517 123.82 99.24 95.31
C SER A 517 124.08 98.68 96.72
N ALA A 518 123.58 97.47 97.03
CA ALA A 518 123.90 96.74 98.26
C ALA A 518 125.22 95.93 98.18
N GLN A 519 125.61 95.44 97.00
CA GLN A 519 126.77 94.59 96.73
C GLN A 519 128.07 95.40 96.71
N ASN A 520 128.01 96.66 96.26
CA ASN A 520 129.10 97.61 96.45
C ASN A 520 129.29 98.07 97.92
N ARG A 521 128.39 97.69 98.85
CA ARG A 521 128.51 97.99 100.29
C ARG A 521 128.93 96.80 101.17
N ARG A 522 129.09 95.58 100.64
CA ARG A 522 129.34 94.38 101.46
C ARG A 522 130.47 93.47 100.96
N ARG A 523 131.66 94.05 100.76
CA ARG A 523 132.95 93.34 100.98
C ARG A 523 133.29 93.36 102.47
N SER A 524 132.48 92.71 103.30
CA SER A 524 132.83 92.22 104.64
C SER A 524 131.70 91.29 105.16
N SER A 525 132.09 90.11 105.66
CA SER A 525 131.29 89.15 106.47
C SER A 525 130.37 88.10 105.78
N HIS A 526 130.88 86.86 105.77
CA HIS A 526 130.31 85.58 106.30
C HIS A 526 129.01 84.89 105.76
N ASN A 527 129.23 83.60 105.36
CA ASN A 527 128.49 82.32 105.52
C ASN A 527 126.98 82.09 105.25
N GLY A 528 126.70 80.91 104.63
CA GLY A 528 125.78 79.88 105.18
C GLY A 528 124.70 79.30 104.24
N SER A 529 124.77 77.98 103.92
CA SER A 529 123.75 76.92 104.20
C SER A 529 122.95 76.50 102.94
N GLY A 530 122.47 75.28 102.66
CA GLY A 530 122.42 73.97 103.33
C GLY A 530 121.28 73.09 102.71
N VAL A 531 121.64 71.89 102.25
CA VAL A 531 121.01 70.53 102.20
C VAL A 531 119.49 70.29 102.47
N ILE A 532 118.84 69.38 101.70
CA ILE A 532 118.04 68.15 102.07
C ILE A 532 117.29 67.57 100.82
N ALA A 533 117.43 66.26 100.50
CA ALA A 533 116.45 65.46 99.69
C ALA A 533 116.78 63.95 99.70
N GLU A 534 116.21 63.18 100.64
CA GLU A 534 116.31 61.70 100.68
C GLU A 534 114.94 61.00 100.92
N GLU A 535 113.88 61.77 101.21
CA GLU A 535 112.51 61.26 101.44
C GLU A 535 111.68 61.14 100.15
N ASP A 536 112.01 61.88 99.09
CA ASP A 536 111.28 61.83 97.82
C ASP A 536 111.54 60.54 97.03
N PHE A 537 112.72 59.92 97.19
CA PHE A 537 113.07 58.70 96.48
C PHE A 537 112.26 57.48 96.96
N ARG A 538 111.82 57.49 98.21
CA ARG A 538 111.09 56.38 98.82
C ARG A 538 109.62 56.33 98.39
N ARG A 539 109.03 57.50 98.11
CA ARG A 539 107.63 57.63 97.64
C ARG A 539 107.44 57.12 96.21
N VAL A 540 108.48 57.18 95.37
CA VAL A 540 108.44 56.72 93.97
C VAL A 540 108.45 55.19 93.86
N MET A 541 109.15 54.48 94.75
CA MET A 541 109.23 53.01 94.71
C MET A 541 107.90 52.33 95.09
N ASP A 542 107.12 52.92 95.99
CA ASP A 542 105.79 52.39 96.37
C ASP A 542 104.74 52.57 95.27
N VAL A 543 104.86 53.61 94.45
CA VAL A 543 103.95 53.84 93.31
C VAL A 543 104.22 52.83 92.18
N LEU A 544 105.48 52.45 91.99
CA LEU A 544 105.89 51.49 90.95
C LEU A 544 105.42 50.06 91.25
N SER A 545 105.52 49.60 92.50
CA SER A 545 105.08 48.25 92.87
C SER A 545 103.56 48.06 92.72
N LYS A 546 102.78 49.11 93.00
CA LYS A 546 101.32 49.12 92.87
C LYS A 546 100.86 49.04 91.41
N LYS A 547 101.60 49.66 90.48
CA LYS A 547 101.30 49.63 89.03
C LYS A 547 101.62 48.30 88.36
N THR A 548 102.62 47.56 88.86
CA THR A 548 102.96 46.23 88.34
C THR A 548 101.85 45.20 88.64
N LEU A 549 101.22 45.30 89.82
CA LEU A 549 100.12 44.41 90.23
C LEU A 549 98.84 44.63 89.39
N GLU A 550 98.56 45.87 88.97
CA GLU A 550 97.44 46.21 88.09
C GLU A 550 97.62 45.64 86.65
N CYS A 551 98.87 45.49 86.18
CA CYS A 551 99.17 44.91 84.87
C CYS A 551 98.97 43.39 84.83
N ASP A 552 99.27 42.69 85.92
CA ASP A 552 99.07 41.25 86.02
C ASP A 552 97.57 40.89 86.11
N GLN A 553 96.76 41.72 86.80
CA GLN A 553 95.29 41.58 86.84
C GLN A 553 94.63 41.77 85.46
N LEU A 554 95.19 42.65 84.61
CA LEU A 554 94.68 42.85 83.25
C LEU A 554 95.07 41.70 82.31
N ARG A 555 96.22 41.05 82.51
CA ARG A 555 96.58 39.84 81.75
C ARG A 555 95.69 38.65 82.11
N GLU A 556 95.39 38.45 83.39
CA GLU A 556 94.49 37.39 83.84
C GLU A 556 93.04 37.60 83.35
N ALA A 557 92.57 38.85 83.32
CA ALA A 557 91.27 39.19 82.73
C ALA A 557 91.20 38.93 81.22
N LEU A 558 92.31 39.15 80.49
CA LEU A 558 92.40 38.90 79.05
C LEU A 558 92.49 37.39 78.72
N GLU A 559 93.22 36.62 79.52
CA GLU A 559 93.28 35.15 79.36
C GLU A 559 91.93 34.48 79.69
N ASN A 560 91.17 35.02 80.65
CA ASN A 560 89.81 34.56 80.96
C ASN A 560 88.79 34.91 79.86
N THR A 561 88.98 36.02 79.12
CA THR A 561 88.14 36.34 77.95
C THR A 561 88.53 35.53 76.72
N ALA A 562 89.81 35.23 76.50
CA ALA A 562 90.26 34.39 75.39
C ALA A 562 89.79 32.92 75.52
N ARG A 563 89.70 32.37 76.74
CA ARG A 563 89.18 31.02 76.99
C ARG A 563 87.65 30.89 76.80
N GLN A 564 86.91 31.99 76.85
CA GLN A 564 85.46 31.99 76.58
C GLN A 564 85.11 31.94 75.08
N TYR A 565 86.07 32.25 74.18
CA TYR A 565 85.82 32.25 72.74
C TYR A 565 86.32 30.98 72.01
N SER A 566 87.15 30.14 72.63
CA SER A 566 87.75 28.97 71.96
C SER A 566 87.05 27.62 72.22
N ALA A 567 85.89 27.60 72.89
CA ALA A 567 85.20 26.36 73.27
C ALA A 567 83.83 26.13 72.58
N ASN A 568 83.36 27.07 71.75
CA ASN A 568 82.15 26.88 70.95
C ASN A 568 82.51 26.91 69.46
N GLU A 569 82.72 25.73 68.88
CA GLU A 569 82.37 25.47 67.48
C GLU A 569 80.83 25.59 67.36
N MET A 570 80.32 26.83 67.45
CA MET A 570 78.95 27.18 67.11
C MET A 570 78.97 27.64 65.66
N LEU A 571 78.42 26.83 64.76
CA LEU A 571 78.03 27.32 63.45
C LEU A 571 76.99 28.42 63.67
N ASP A 572 77.38 29.65 63.36
CA ASP A 572 76.60 30.85 63.63
C ASP A 572 75.21 30.71 62.98
N LYS A 573 74.14 30.77 63.79
CA LYS A 573 72.75 30.64 63.32
C LYS A 573 72.43 31.67 62.23
N ARG A 574 73.17 32.79 62.27
CA ARG A 574 73.15 33.83 61.24
C ARG A 574 73.70 33.35 59.91
N LEU A 575 74.79 32.57 59.90
CA LEU A 575 75.38 32.01 58.68
C LEU A 575 74.44 31.00 58.01
N ALA A 576 73.78 30.14 58.79
CA ALA A 576 72.80 29.17 58.27
C ALA A 576 71.57 29.86 57.65
N ALA A 577 71.03 30.89 58.31
CA ALA A 577 69.92 31.69 57.78
C ALA A 577 70.35 32.47 56.52
N GLN A 578 71.55 33.04 56.52
CA GLN A 578 72.08 33.84 55.41
C GLN A 578 72.42 32.98 54.18
N LEU A 579 72.81 31.71 54.36
CA LEU A 579 72.96 30.74 53.28
C LEU A 579 71.61 30.37 52.65
N MET A 580 70.54 30.27 53.44
CA MET A 580 69.19 30.04 52.91
C MET A 580 68.63 31.24 52.14
N VAL A 581 68.81 32.44 52.68
CA VAL A 581 68.44 33.68 51.97
C VAL A 581 69.25 33.79 50.67
N SER A 582 70.55 33.51 50.71
CA SER A 582 71.41 33.48 49.52
C SER A 582 70.99 32.41 48.52
N TYR A 583 70.42 31.27 48.95
CA TYR A 583 69.89 30.25 48.02
C TYR A 583 68.64 30.73 47.27
N LEU A 584 67.78 31.53 47.93
CA LEU A 584 66.56 32.07 47.32
C LEU A 584 66.86 33.23 46.38
N GLU A 585 67.81 34.09 46.77
CA GLU A 585 68.13 35.35 46.07
C GLU A 585 69.22 35.21 45.00
N SER A 586 70.11 34.20 45.08
CA SER A 586 71.22 34.03 44.13
C SER A 586 70.82 33.21 42.89
N ASP A 587 71.30 33.61 41.72
CA ASP A 587 71.22 32.82 40.48
C ASP A 587 72.13 31.58 40.52
N LYS A 588 73.06 31.51 41.47
CA LYS A 588 73.98 30.36 41.67
C LYS A 588 73.45 29.35 42.70
N LYS A 589 72.18 29.01 42.59
CA LYS A 589 71.47 28.09 43.52
C LYS A 589 72.20 26.76 43.71
N HIS A 590 72.85 26.26 42.65
CA HIS A 590 73.62 25.03 42.67
C HIS A 590 74.82 25.05 43.65
N GLU A 591 75.64 26.11 43.61
CA GLU A 591 76.84 26.22 44.44
C GLU A 591 76.46 26.35 45.92
N VAL A 592 75.43 27.14 46.20
CA VAL A 592 74.90 27.31 47.56
C VAL A 592 74.32 26.00 48.09
N LEU A 593 73.62 25.23 47.24
CA LEU A 593 73.08 23.94 47.63
C LEU A 593 74.14 22.86 47.88
N LEU A 594 75.20 22.85 47.07
CA LEU A 594 76.37 21.99 47.31
C LEU A 594 77.05 22.36 48.65
N LEU A 595 77.19 23.65 48.93
CA LEU A 595 77.77 24.13 50.19
C LEU A 595 76.91 23.72 51.40
N ILE A 596 75.59 23.86 51.32
CA ILE A 596 74.64 23.40 52.35
C ILE A 596 74.78 21.88 52.55
N SER A 597 74.82 21.10 51.46
CA SER A 597 74.95 19.63 51.54
C SER A 597 76.25 19.19 52.21
N ARG A 598 77.34 19.94 52.01
CA ARG A 598 78.64 19.68 52.64
C ARG A 598 78.65 20.08 54.11
N MET A 599 78.06 21.22 54.45
CA MET A 599 77.98 21.70 55.84
C MET A 599 77.09 20.82 56.71
N MET A 600 76.00 20.31 56.13
CA MET A 600 75.06 19.40 56.81
C MET A 600 75.46 17.91 56.70
N SER A 601 76.51 17.59 55.94
CA SER A 601 76.95 16.20 55.69
C SER A 601 75.85 15.30 55.13
N PHE A 602 75.14 15.73 54.08
CA PHE A 602 74.10 14.92 53.44
C PHE A 602 74.64 13.58 52.94
N ASP A 603 73.85 12.52 53.14
CA ASP A 603 74.06 11.24 52.48
C ASP A 603 73.66 11.30 51.00
N ASP A 604 74.04 10.29 50.22
CA ASP A 604 73.84 10.31 48.76
C ASP A 604 72.36 10.25 48.36
N ASP A 605 71.49 9.71 49.22
CA ASP A 605 70.05 9.68 49.00
C ASP A 605 69.38 11.04 49.31
N GLN A 606 69.89 11.76 50.31
CA GLN A 606 69.49 13.13 50.63
C GLN A 606 69.97 14.11 49.55
N LYS A 607 71.18 13.92 49.01
CA LYS A 607 71.68 14.69 47.86
C LYS A 607 70.78 14.50 46.63
N ARG A 608 70.42 13.25 46.30
CA ARG A 608 69.50 12.96 45.17
C ARG A 608 68.15 13.65 45.35
N ARG A 609 67.58 13.60 46.56
CA ARG A 609 66.29 14.23 46.88
C ARG A 609 66.34 15.76 46.82
N ALA A 610 67.46 16.36 47.22
CA ALA A 610 67.70 17.79 47.06
C ALA A 610 67.95 18.21 45.59
N GLY A 611 68.02 17.28 44.64
CA GLY A 611 68.29 17.54 43.23
C GLY A 611 69.77 17.56 42.86
N ILE A 612 70.66 17.09 43.75
CA ILE A 612 72.10 16.91 43.51
C ILE A 612 72.34 15.47 43.03
N LEU A 613 72.71 15.28 41.76
CA LEU A 613 73.04 13.97 41.21
C LEU A 613 74.40 13.47 41.71
N SER A 614 74.65 12.16 41.57
CA SER A 614 75.87 11.48 42.05
C SER A 614 77.18 12.01 41.47
N ASP A 615 77.10 12.71 40.33
CA ASP A 615 78.21 13.37 39.64
C ASP A 615 78.42 14.84 40.08
N GLY A 616 77.76 15.26 41.17
CA GLY A 616 77.89 16.61 41.71
C GLY A 616 77.19 17.70 40.90
N SER A 617 76.50 17.39 39.80
CA SER A 617 75.67 18.36 39.04
C SER A 617 74.26 18.47 39.63
N VAL A 618 73.72 19.69 39.77
CA VAL A 618 72.33 19.93 40.22
C VAL A 618 71.40 20.15 39.04
N VAL A 619 70.22 19.51 39.08
CA VAL A 619 69.15 19.75 38.10
C VAL A 619 68.43 21.05 38.48
N ILE A 620 68.62 22.12 37.69
CA ILE A 620 67.94 23.41 37.90
C ILE A 620 66.58 23.40 37.18
N PRO A 621 65.50 23.92 37.80
CA PRO A 621 64.12 23.69 37.36
C PRO A 621 63.70 24.66 36.24
N GLY A 622 63.21 24.10 35.14
CA GLY A 622 62.56 24.84 34.05
C GLY A 622 61.53 24.02 33.26
N ASN A 623 61.42 22.72 33.50
CA ASN A 623 60.36 21.87 32.96
C ASN A 623 60.16 20.66 33.91
N GLY A 624 59.20 20.76 34.82
CA GLY A 624 58.61 19.61 35.53
C GLY A 624 59.56 18.62 36.24
N GLY A 625 59.94 18.93 37.48
CA GLY A 625 60.31 17.91 38.49
C GLY A 625 61.79 17.82 38.82
N GLY A 626 62.17 18.24 40.04
CA GLY A 626 63.50 17.94 40.58
C GLY A 626 64.25 19.06 41.31
N GLY A 627 63.56 20.02 41.93
CA GLY A 627 64.19 21.03 42.79
C GLY A 627 63.83 20.84 44.27
N LEU A 628 64.59 21.46 45.18
CA LEU A 628 64.36 21.44 46.64
C LEU A 628 62.89 21.67 47.07
N PHE A 629 62.14 22.46 46.29
CA PHE A 629 60.72 22.74 46.55
C PHE A 629 59.78 21.58 46.22
N SER A 630 60.17 20.68 45.30
CA SER A 630 59.41 19.46 45.02
C SER A 630 59.44 18.50 46.23
N SER A 631 60.56 18.45 46.96
CA SER A 631 60.66 17.69 48.23
C SER A 631 59.99 18.39 49.42
N LEU A 632 59.90 19.73 49.43
CA LEU A 632 59.22 20.52 50.49
C LEU A 632 57.68 20.37 50.43
N LEU A 633 57.12 20.10 49.25
CA LEU A 633 55.68 19.89 49.05
C LEU A 633 55.27 18.41 49.04
N GLY A 634 56.19 17.47 49.29
CA GLY A 634 55.92 16.04 49.24
C GLY A 634 55.56 15.52 47.85
N ILE A 635 55.88 16.25 46.78
CA ILE A 635 55.61 15.85 45.40
C ILE A 635 56.86 15.18 44.84
N GLY A 636 57.00 13.89 45.13
CA GLY A 636 58.01 13.05 44.49
C GLY A 636 57.78 12.97 42.97
N PRO A 637 58.85 12.77 42.17
CA PRO A 637 58.71 12.55 40.73
C PRO A 637 57.97 11.22 40.50
N ARG A 638 56.80 11.29 39.86
CA ARG A 638 56.16 10.13 39.25
C ARG A 638 57.07 9.65 38.12
N SER A 639 57.66 8.47 38.27
CA SER A 639 58.32 7.76 37.18
C SER A 639 57.36 7.63 36.01
N GLN A 640 57.70 8.27 34.90
CA GLN A 640 57.02 8.13 33.63
C GLN A 640 57.53 6.84 32.98
N ASP A 641 56.77 5.76 33.11
CA ASP A 641 56.91 4.53 32.32
C ASP A 641 55.51 3.99 31.95
N GLY A 642 55.31 3.70 30.66
CA GLY A 642 54.20 2.91 30.11
C GLY A 642 52.92 3.70 29.81
N SER A 643 52.59 4.06 28.57
CA SER A 643 52.08 3.14 27.53
C SER A 643 51.11 2.10 28.11
N SER A 644 49.82 2.33 27.92
CA SER A 644 48.75 1.40 28.30
C SER A 644 48.79 0.14 27.44
N HIS A 645 49.30 -0.96 27.99
CA HIS A 645 48.82 -2.29 27.64
C HIS A 645 48.94 -3.24 28.84
N GLY A 646 47.82 -3.84 29.21
CA GLY A 646 47.77 -5.07 29.98
C GLY A 646 47.92 -4.94 31.50
N ASP A 647 46.77 -5.03 32.18
CA ASP A 647 46.50 -6.01 33.23
C ASP A 647 47.48 -6.10 34.42
N THR A 648 47.00 -5.81 35.63
CA THR A 648 47.26 -6.64 36.82
C THR A 648 46.54 -6.13 38.06
N SER A 649 45.74 -7.01 38.64
CA SER A 649 45.62 -7.16 40.09
C SER A 649 46.96 -7.58 40.70
N ASP A 650 47.14 -7.24 41.98
CA ASP A 650 47.98 -7.90 42.99
C ASP A 650 49.24 -7.13 43.43
N GLY A 651 49.47 -7.10 44.75
CA GLY A 651 50.74 -6.69 45.34
C GLY A 651 50.79 -5.38 46.11
N ALA A 652 49.98 -5.26 47.18
CA ALA A 652 50.38 -4.44 48.32
C ALA A 652 51.67 -5.03 48.94
N ARG A 653 52.78 -4.28 48.87
CA ARG A 653 53.93 -4.45 49.77
C ARG A 653 54.39 -3.08 50.28
N HIS A 654 54.31 -2.95 51.59
CA HIS A 654 54.97 -1.93 52.42
C HIS A 654 56.33 -1.50 51.88
N PHE A 655 56.43 -0.23 51.50
CA PHE A 655 57.60 0.58 51.84
C PHE A 655 57.09 1.64 52.83
N ASN A 656 57.41 1.46 54.12
CA ASN A 656 57.25 2.51 55.11
C ASN A 656 58.21 3.65 54.77
N THR A 657 57.70 4.64 54.05
CA THR A 657 58.30 5.95 53.95
C THR A 657 57.95 6.72 55.24
N ASP A 658 58.68 6.47 56.32
CA ASP A 658 58.95 7.51 57.33
C ASP A 658 59.90 8.55 56.69
N GLU A 659 59.44 9.15 55.59
CA GLU A 659 60.17 10.13 54.80
C GLU A 659 59.95 11.49 55.44
N LYS A 660 60.76 11.81 56.46
CA LYS A 660 60.88 13.18 56.97
C LYS A 660 61.19 14.09 55.79
N ALA A 661 60.32 15.07 55.55
CA ALA A 661 60.53 16.06 54.49
C ALA A 661 61.83 16.82 54.76
N PHE A 662 62.43 17.41 53.72
CA PHE A 662 63.64 18.24 53.88
C PHE A 662 63.44 19.35 54.91
N SER A 663 62.23 19.91 55.00
CA SER A 663 61.85 20.88 56.04
C SER A 663 62.00 20.32 57.45
N ASP A 664 61.68 19.05 57.67
CA ASP A 664 61.77 18.39 58.96
C ASP A 664 63.21 18.07 59.32
N LEU A 665 64.03 17.68 58.34
CA LEU A 665 65.48 17.48 58.52
C LEU A 665 66.20 18.81 58.81
N TRP A 666 65.80 19.89 58.13
CA TRP A 666 66.34 21.22 58.37
C TRP A 666 65.89 21.80 59.73
N ALA A 667 64.61 21.61 60.08
CA ALA A 667 64.09 21.98 61.39
C ALA A 667 64.76 21.18 62.51
N ASP A 668 64.93 19.87 62.35
CA ASP A 668 65.65 19.01 63.31
C ASP A 668 67.11 19.42 63.45
N PHE A 669 67.80 19.80 62.37
CA PHE A 669 69.16 20.34 62.42
C PHE A 669 69.24 21.66 63.19
N LEU A 670 68.38 22.64 62.85
CA LEU A 670 68.33 23.92 63.57
C LEU A 670 67.95 23.72 65.05
N LEU A 671 67.08 22.75 65.35
CA LEU A 671 66.70 22.41 66.71
C LEU A 671 67.80 21.67 67.47
N GLN A 672 68.56 20.79 66.83
CA GLN A 672 69.72 20.12 67.43
C GLN A 672 70.86 21.11 67.68
N GLU A 673 71.11 22.03 66.75
CA GLU A 673 72.14 23.06 66.88
C GLU A 673 71.71 24.20 67.82
N ALA A 674 70.40 24.41 68.02
CA ALA A 674 69.90 25.28 69.07
C ALA A 674 69.89 24.63 70.47
N LYS A 675 69.95 23.29 70.55
CA LYS A 675 70.02 22.51 71.80
C LYS A 675 71.45 22.27 72.28
N LYS A 676 72.45 22.32 71.39
CA LYS A 676 73.85 22.51 71.76
C LYS A 676 74.07 23.96 72.19
#